data_AF-A0A958SDN6-F1
#
_entry.id   AF-A0A958SDN6-F1
#
_cell.length_a   1.000
_cell.length_b   1.000
_cell.length_c   1.000
_cell.angle_alpha   90.00
_cell.angle_beta   90.00
_cell.angle_gamma   90.00
#
_symmetry.space_group_name_H-M   'P 1'
#
loop_
_entity.id
_entity.type
_entity.pdbx_description
1 polymer ?
#
loop_
_entity_poly.entity_id
_entity_poly.type
_entity_poly.pdbx_seq_one_letter_code
_entity_poly.pdbx_strand_id
1 'polypeptide(L)'
;GDRQVLLSGTLVINNDFSLVNTCSGTCEIRSGSIELKGNLYSTSSVSSLNSSTTSIKLVGNNTQEISGSGAFLPLEINTTGTINILNDVKILTQLYKVAGTLNINAHKVSLVGASFLGSSNELNVGNTQFQDLSIEFIHGFTRPINIIGDVVVNGNLDLLSQCSGDCQYTGGGKFKVSGDITLNKSTAIIGTVDIELNGNNSQKINYIAGVVPKGTWTINKPSGTVVLNSSINLSNSGQDLVLTSGSIDLNGYDLTVNDNLSTDFGTSISENCGLLSYATHSPANGTLYTSTSSPEVNIRKAVVQEGGNLIFNVYLSEPVCATNFTVNYATSDGTATLSDSDYTNTSGTLTIAAKALSASITVPTTSDSTDEADESLLMTLSSPSHGSLKTSAMDGVILDNDDVNFTWTGTSSSDFSDGSNWSGGVVPGTNDVIIFNEACAGNTCDIVSSSNIDVKGIRFLDTFSGTLTQSSGHTFTIGSEGWIQTAGTFLGGNSAITINGNFDQFGGQFTSTSGTLSVGYYVAGVNNLNGFNFNSGTFIHNSGKVMIKHSGNYGSSKDAGRMTIDNSLTLYDFEVDIDDLSSTSGYNGARLGIYGRPHLVVENAFIFKNGQINGSPIDLLGSLEVYCTDGESGQSCAGGGATELNILTNQTYKHQGDGKAPYIVVKNGATFSPEASTTSFRVEGLDLQNGVFTAPTGIFKISDIYLDSSKGLLVSSISTYSHNNGQLVLDASASAQCVDKKAMTIDVPTNLNLYDLTVDITATAACSGIDYQGAALEIVSGDTITVEHDLTLTNGKINSGQILVNGNLDVQCPNATQLLQCPNGGSANITMNGSSNATINYASSAILPGGTLTIDKSSAQVDLVSNFEFNSAGQSLNILSGILDTTNYTMTINNDVSVTGGGGANILCSGTGTWSLGGVLTGSPTCSPTP
;
A
#
# COMPACT_ATOMS: atom_id res chain seq x y z
N GLY A 1 26.45 17.34 55.17
CA GLY A 1 27.87 17.65 54.99
C GLY A 1 28.47 16.58 54.12
N ASP A 2 29.39 16.96 53.24
CA ASP A 2 29.98 16.06 52.25
C ASP A 2 30.69 14.91 52.95
N ARG A 3 30.35 13.67 52.60
CA ARG A 3 30.98 12.47 53.18
C ARG A 3 31.63 11.64 52.09
N GLN A 4 32.80 11.10 52.40
CA GLN A 4 33.56 10.27 51.47
C GLN A 4 33.86 8.91 52.10
N VAL A 5 33.63 7.85 51.32
CA VAL A 5 34.12 6.50 51.59
C VAL A 5 35.31 6.26 50.66
N LEU A 6 36.50 6.06 51.23
CA LEU A 6 37.71 5.76 50.46
C LEU A 6 37.96 4.25 50.46
N LEU A 7 38.02 3.66 49.27
CA LEU A 7 38.45 2.27 49.08
C LEU A 7 39.91 2.25 48.60
N SER A 8 40.82 1.73 49.42
CA SER A 8 42.26 1.63 49.10
C SER A 8 42.61 0.42 48.20
N GLY A 9 41.63 -0.44 47.90
CA GLY A 9 41.80 -1.65 47.10
C GLY A 9 40.46 -2.24 46.67
N THR A 10 40.43 -3.55 46.42
CA THR A 10 39.20 -4.27 45.99
C THR A 10 38.41 -4.78 47.20
N LEU A 11 37.15 -4.35 47.32
CA LEU A 11 36.19 -4.88 48.27
C LEU A 11 35.43 -6.06 47.65
N VAL A 12 35.65 -7.27 48.16
CA VAL A 12 34.95 -8.48 47.69
C VAL A 12 33.72 -8.75 48.55
N ILE A 13 32.55 -8.82 47.92
CA ILE A 13 31.25 -9.08 48.54
C ILE A 13 30.72 -10.42 48.00
N ASN A 14 30.66 -11.44 48.87
CA ASN A 14 30.23 -12.78 48.48
C ASN A 14 28.70 -12.98 48.42
N ASN A 15 27.92 -12.02 48.93
CA ASN A 15 26.45 -12.04 48.93
C ASN A 15 25.92 -10.72 48.34
N ASP A 16 24.70 -10.30 48.70
CA ASP A 16 24.07 -9.08 48.17
C ASP A 16 24.74 -7.77 48.63
N PHE A 17 24.68 -6.75 47.77
CA PHE A 17 25.13 -5.39 48.05
C PHE A 17 24.00 -4.38 47.84
N SER A 18 23.72 -3.60 48.88
CA SER A 18 22.69 -2.56 48.87
C SER A 18 23.34 -1.18 49.01
N LEU A 19 23.20 -0.35 47.97
CA LEU A 19 23.70 1.01 47.90
C LEU A 19 22.57 2.00 48.22
N VAL A 20 22.46 2.36 49.49
CA VAL A 20 21.44 3.30 49.98
C VAL A 20 22.12 4.56 50.50
N ASN A 21 21.79 5.69 49.89
CA ASN A 21 22.31 7.00 50.29
C ASN A 21 21.25 7.79 51.07
N THR A 22 21.59 8.20 52.30
CA THR A 22 20.74 9.04 53.16
C THR A 22 21.35 10.42 53.41
N CYS A 23 22.37 10.80 52.64
CA CYS A 23 23.07 12.07 52.83
C CYS A 23 22.24 13.26 52.31
N SER A 24 22.32 14.37 53.04
CA SER A 24 21.72 15.65 52.65
C SER A 24 22.64 16.50 51.74
N GLY A 25 23.73 15.92 51.21
CA GLY A 25 24.79 16.57 50.40
C GLY A 25 25.53 15.55 49.53
N THR A 26 26.69 15.89 48.94
CA THR A 26 27.47 14.97 48.09
C THR A 26 28.05 13.82 48.91
N CYS A 27 27.81 12.58 48.49
CA CYS A 27 28.28 11.38 49.18
C CYS A 27 28.96 10.41 48.20
N GLU A 28 30.28 10.35 48.29
CA GLU A 28 31.12 9.70 47.27
C GLU A 28 31.75 8.41 47.77
N ILE A 29 31.84 7.42 46.90
CA ILE A 29 32.75 6.28 47.05
C ILE A 29 33.91 6.49 46.08
N ARG A 30 35.13 6.65 46.61
CA ARG A 30 36.31 7.02 45.83
C ARG A 30 37.35 5.89 45.81
N SER A 31 38.06 5.80 44.69
CA SER A 31 39.15 4.84 44.44
C SER A 31 38.69 3.39 44.50
N GLY A 32 39.60 2.42 44.49
CA GLY A 32 39.30 1.00 44.64
C GLY A 32 38.29 0.42 43.65
N SER A 33 37.85 -0.81 43.89
CA SER A 33 36.79 -1.47 43.13
C SER A 33 35.95 -2.35 44.06
N ILE A 34 34.74 -2.69 43.65
CA ILE A 34 33.88 -3.65 44.36
C ILE A 34 33.73 -4.88 43.47
N GLU A 35 34.05 -6.07 43.98
CA GLU A 35 33.71 -7.34 43.31
C GLU A 35 32.50 -7.96 43.99
N LEU A 36 31.42 -8.16 43.24
CA LEU A 36 30.11 -8.57 43.78
C LEU A 36 29.64 -9.90 43.19
N LYS A 37 29.37 -10.88 44.07
CA LYS A 37 28.82 -12.21 43.70
C LYS A 37 27.31 -12.38 43.90
N GLY A 38 26.67 -11.52 44.70
CA GLY A 38 25.22 -11.55 44.93
C GLY A 38 24.47 -10.45 44.17
N ASN A 39 23.23 -10.18 44.59
CA ASN A 39 22.36 -9.19 43.98
C ASN A 39 22.82 -7.75 44.29
N LEU A 40 22.48 -6.83 43.40
CA LEU A 40 22.77 -5.41 43.52
C LEU A 40 21.47 -4.62 43.66
N TYR A 41 21.32 -3.88 44.76
CA TYR A 41 20.17 -3.02 45.00
C TYR A 41 20.59 -1.57 45.22
N SER A 42 19.86 -0.60 44.66
CA SER A 42 20.10 0.83 44.94
C SER A 42 18.82 1.66 44.99
N THR A 43 18.75 2.58 45.95
CA THR A 43 17.77 3.68 46.00
C THR A 43 18.44 5.06 46.02
N SER A 44 19.73 5.11 45.75
CA SER A 44 20.52 6.35 45.82
C SER A 44 20.19 7.29 44.65
N SER A 45 20.14 8.61 44.85
CA SER A 45 19.92 9.53 43.72
C SER A 45 21.20 9.75 42.89
N VAL A 46 21.06 10.07 41.62
CA VAL A 46 22.19 10.47 40.74
C VAL A 46 22.99 11.62 41.37
N SER A 47 22.31 12.66 41.87
CA SER A 47 22.93 13.84 42.49
C SER A 47 23.81 13.50 43.69
N SER A 48 23.54 12.38 44.34
CA SER A 48 24.26 11.96 45.54
C SER A 48 25.54 11.17 45.22
N LEU A 49 25.63 10.52 44.05
CA LEU A 49 26.72 9.62 43.65
C LEU A 49 27.59 10.16 42.51
N ASN A 50 27.23 11.29 41.92
CA ASN A 50 27.78 11.84 40.66
C ASN A 50 29.29 12.15 40.64
N SER A 51 30.01 12.02 41.75
CA SER A 51 31.47 12.21 41.85
C SER A 51 32.22 10.98 42.40
N SER A 52 31.52 9.85 42.51
CA SER A 52 32.12 8.58 42.91
C SER A 52 33.08 8.06 41.82
N THR A 53 34.21 7.48 42.24
CA THR A 53 35.26 6.96 41.35
C THR A 53 35.48 5.44 41.46
N THR A 54 34.57 4.73 42.13
CA THR A 54 34.60 3.27 42.29
C THR A 54 33.69 2.59 41.27
N SER A 55 34.13 1.48 40.66
CA SER A 55 33.27 0.60 39.85
C SER A 55 32.84 -0.66 40.63
N ILE A 56 31.69 -1.22 40.24
CA ILE A 56 31.20 -2.52 40.70
C ILE A 56 31.40 -3.53 39.58
N LYS A 57 32.21 -4.55 39.85
CA LYS A 57 32.46 -5.70 39.00
C LYS A 57 31.59 -6.87 39.47
N LEU A 58 30.56 -7.20 38.71
CA LEU A 58 29.69 -8.36 38.92
C LEU A 58 30.42 -9.62 38.45
N VAL A 59 30.63 -10.57 39.36
CA VAL A 59 31.41 -11.80 39.14
C VAL A 59 30.68 -13.02 39.71
N GLY A 60 31.02 -14.22 39.24
CA GLY A 60 30.45 -15.46 39.75
C GLY A 60 29.82 -16.31 38.67
N ASN A 61 28.96 -17.25 39.07
CA ASN A 61 28.25 -18.19 38.19
C ASN A 61 26.75 -18.27 38.45
N ASN A 62 26.25 -17.60 39.50
CA ASN A 62 24.84 -17.55 39.82
C ASN A 62 24.12 -16.50 38.99
N THR A 63 22.79 -16.62 38.90
CA THR A 63 21.94 -15.50 38.46
C THR A 63 22.00 -14.40 39.52
N GLN A 64 22.25 -13.17 39.09
CA GLN A 64 22.25 -11.98 39.94
C GLN A 64 21.19 -11.00 39.42
N GLU A 65 20.59 -10.24 40.33
CA GLU A 65 19.56 -9.26 40.03
C GLU A 65 20.08 -7.85 40.31
N ILE A 66 19.77 -6.91 39.41
CA ILE A 66 19.94 -5.47 39.61
C ILE A 66 18.54 -4.86 39.77
N SER A 67 18.27 -4.27 40.93
CA SER A 67 16.93 -3.76 41.29
C SER A 67 16.97 -2.47 42.12
N GLY A 68 15.82 -1.80 42.20
CA GLY A 68 15.65 -0.53 42.90
C GLY A 68 15.60 0.68 41.95
N SER A 69 15.06 1.79 42.45
CA SER A 69 14.77 3.01 41.66
C SER A 69 15.92 4.03 41.65
N GLY A 70 17.10 3.65 42.16
CA GLY A 70 18.25 4.53 42.33
C GLY A 70 19.23 4.54 41.15
N ALA A 71 20.31 5.30 41.34
CA ALA A 71 21.50 5.29 40.52
C ALA A 71 22.51 4.25 41.02
N PHE A 72 23.25 3.66 40.09
CA PHE A 72 24.28 2.67 40.32
C PHE A 72 25.64 3.24 39.93
N LEU A 73 26.68 2.83 40.66
CA LEU A 73 28.07 3.07 40.26
C LEU A 73 28.37 2.42 38.89
N PRO A 74 29.47 2.81 38.22
CA PRO A 74 29.95 2.14 37.01
C PRO A 74 29.93 0.61 37.13
N LEU A 75 29.38 -0.07 36.12
CA LEU A 75 29.23 -1.52 36.14
C LEU A 75 30.17 -2.22 35.15
N GLU A 76 30.94 -3.18 35.66
CA GLU A 76 31.64 -4.19 34.87
C GLU A 76 30.94 -5.54 35.06
N ILE A 77 30.49 -6.18 33.98
CA ILE A 77 29.88 -7.51 34.01
C ILE A 77 30.93 -8.51 33.56
N ASN A 78 31.39 -9.33 34.49
CA ASN A 78 32.39 -10.37 34.25
C ASN A 78 31.99 -11.63 35.02
N THR A 79 30.77 -12.08 34.74
CA THR A 79 30.17 -13.27 35.32
C THR A 79 30.07 -14.37 34.27
N THR A 80 29.98 -15.62 34.72
CA THR A 80 29.59 -16.76 33.89
C THR A 80 28.08 -17.04 33.98
N GLY A 81 27.38 -16.37 34.91
CA GLY A 81 25.93 -16.44 35.09
C GLY A 81 25.14 -15.39 34.29
N THR A 82 23.88 -15.20 34.68
CA THR A 82 22.96 -14.23 34.09
C THR A 82 22.73 -13.04 35.03
N ILE A 83 22.77 -11.82 34.49
CA ILE A 83 22.38 -10.60 35.19
C ILE A 83 20.99 -10.18 34.70
N ASN A 84 20.00 -10.08 35.59
CA ASN A 84 18.67 -9.59 35.27
C ASN A 84 18.46 -8.17 35.83
N ILE A 85 18.05 -7.24 34.99
CA ILE A 85 17.56 -5.93 35.41
C ILE A 85 16.05 -6.03 35.65
N LEU A 86 15.59 -5.60 36.83
CA LEU A 86 14.19 -5.75 37.26
C LEU A 86 13.40 -4.43 37.35
N ASN A 87 14.06 -3.30 37.12
CA ASN A 87 13.46 -1.96 37.14
C ASN A 87 14.15 -1.07 36.10
N ASP A 88 13.60 0.10 35.82
CA ASP A 88 14.36 1.14 35.13
C ASP A 88 15.54 1.56 35.99
N VAL A 89 16.75 1.55 35.41
CA VAL A 89 17.99 1.81 36.15
C VAL A 89 18.77 2.99 35.58
N LYS A 90 19.44 3.73 36.47
CA LYS A 90 20.40 4.76 36.10
C LYS A 90 21.82 4.28 36.44
N ILE A 91 22.69 4.12 35.47
CA ILE A 91 24.07 3.67 35.68
C ILE A 91 25.02 4.83 35.38
N LEU A 92 25.91 5.12 36.32
CA LEU A 92 26.86 6.20 36.14
C LEU A 92 27.98 5.78 35.18
N THR A 93 28.21 6.60 34.14
CA THR A 93 29.40 6.66 33.26
C THR A 93 29.80 5.42 32.45
N GLN A 94 29.58 4.19 32.89
CA GLN A 94 30.06 2.98 32.22
C GLN A 94 29.14 1.78 32.48
N LEU A 95 28.86 1.06 31.40
CA LEU A 95 28.30 -0.29 31.41
C LEU A 95 29.14 -1.14 30.46
N TYR A 96 30.02 -1.95 31.03
CA TYR A 96 31.02 -2.71 30.29
C TYR A 96 30.88 -4.21 30.57
N LYS A 97 30.62 -4.99 29.52
CA LYS A 97 30.42 -6.43 29.61
C LYS A 97 31.62 -7.17 29.01
N VAL A 98 32.30 -7.91 29.87
CA VAL A 98 33.41 -8.80 29.49
C VAL A 98 32.88 -10.20 29.16
N ALA A 99 31.96 -10.73 29.97
CA ALA A 99 31.42 -12.08 29.86
C ALA A 99 30.02 -12.19 30.48
N GLY A 100 29.33 -13.30 30.21
CA GLY A 100 28.02 -13.62 30.80
C GLY A 100 26.83 -13.17 29.95
N THR A 101 25.63 -13.27 30.52
CA THR A 101 24.37 -12.81 29.88
C THR A 101 23.82 -11.62 30.66
N LEU A 102 23.45 -10.55 29.97
CA LEU A 102 22.78 -9.38 30.55
C LEU A 102 21.37 -9.30 29.95
N ASN A 103 20.35 -9.45 30.78
CA ASN A 103 18.95 -9.35 30.41
C ASN A 103 18.38 -8.02 30.94
N ILE A 104 18.06 -7.11 30.01
CA ILE A 104 17.45 -5.82 30.33
C ILE A 104 15.92 -5.94 30.54
N ASN A 105 15.32 -7.04 30.07
CA ASN A 105 13.87 -7.27 30.09
C ASN A 105 13.11 -6.10 29.43
N ALA A 106 11.97 -5.67 29.98
CA ALA A 106 11.15 -4.58 29.46
C ALA A 106 11.49 -3.21 30.09
N HIS A 107 12.70 -3.04 30.63
CA HIS A 107 13.07 -1.86 31.40
C HIS A 107 13.98 -0.90 30.64
N LYS A 108 13.93 0.37 31.03
CA LYS A 108 14.79 1.42 30.51
C LYS A 108 16.14 1.43 31.22
N VAL A 109 17.22 1.50 30.45
CA VAL A 109 18.55 1.77 30.98
C VAL A 109 18.96 3.20 30.65
N SER A 110 19.31 3.96 31.68
CA SER A 110 19.86 5.32 31.53
C SER A 110 21.32 5.33 31.93
N LEU A 111 22.22 5.58 30.98
CA LEU A 111 23.60 5.93 31.30
C LEU A 111 23.67 7.42 31.63
N VAL A 112 24.22 7.76 32.79
CA VAL A 112 24.26 9.15 33.27
C VAL A 112 25.71 9.60 33.49
N GLY A 113 26.09 10.74 32.90
CA GLY A 113 27.42 11.33 33.06
C GLY A 113 27.70 11.77 34.51
N ALA A 114 28.88 11.41 35.03
CA ALA A 114 29.38 11.70 36.38
C ALA A 114 30.90 12.07 36.34
N SER A 115 31.42 12.75 37.37
CA SER A 115 32.84 13.13 37.51
C SER A 115 33.71 11.94 37.92
N PHE A 116 33.92 11.01 36.99
CA PHE A 116 34.89 9.94 37.16
C PHE A 116 36.31 10.42 36.78
N LEU A 117 37.24 10.43 37.75
CA LEU A 117 38.67 10.74 37.54
C LEU A 117 39.51 9.50 37.13
N GLY A 118 38.88 8.41 36.69
CA GLY A 118 39.50 7.18 36.16
C GLY A 118 39.19 6.91 34.68
N SER A 119 39.57 5.74 34.15
CA SER A 119 39.54 5.33 32.72
C SER A 119 38.20 5.58 31.96
N SER A 120 38.27 5.53 30.63
CA SER A 120 37.21 5.83 29.62
C SER A 120 35.77 5.47 30.03
N ASN A 121 34.81 6.38 29.76
CA ASN A 121 33.38 6.07 29.82
C ASN A 121 33.08 5.11 28.66
N GLU A 122 32.70 3.87 28.94
CA GLU A 122 32.48 2.85 27.90
C GLU A 122 31.06 2.28 27.97
N LEU A 123 30.43 2.17 26.81
CA LEU A 123 29.27 1.30 26.61
C LEU A 123 29.73 0.14 25.72
N ASN A 124 29.89 -1.02 26.34
CA ASN A 124 30.17 -2.28 25.66
C ASN A 124 29.26 -3.34 26.26
N VAL A 125 28.27 -3.80 25.50
CA VAL A 125 27.31 -4.81 25.98
C VAL A 125 27.28 -6.07 25.12
N GLY A 126 28.17 -6.19 24.13
CA GLY A 126 28.13 -7.26 23.15
C GLY A 126 26.74 -7.38 22.49
N ASN A 127 26.22 -8.61 22.38
CA ASN A 127 24.92 -8.88 21.74
C ASN A 127 23.68 -8.54 22.61
N THR A 128 23.84 -7.73 23.66
CA THR A 128 22.70 -7.37 24.54
C THR A 128 21.81 -6.37 23.84
N GLN A 129 20.50 -6.60 23.88
CA GLN A 129 19.49 -5.69 23.33
C GLN A 129 18.85 -4.88 24.46
N PHE A 130 18.60 -3.61 24.21
CA PHE A 130 17.85 -2.72 25.10
C PHE A 130 16.40 -2.62 24.65
N GLN A 131 15.46 -2.60 25.59
CA GLN A 131 14.10 -2.15 25.28
C GLN A 131 14.14 -0.64 25.05
N ASP A 132 14.49 0.14 26.06
CA ASP A 132 14.74 1.58 25.92
C ASP A 132 16.13 1.92 26.45
N LEU A 133 16.84 2.79 25.73
CA LEU A 133 18.15 3.29 26.12
C LEU A 133 18.12 4.80 26.18
N SER A 134 18.62 5.35 27.29
CA SER A 134 18.89 6.78 27.40
C SER A 134 20.35 7.00 27.77
N ILE A 135 20.97 7.98 27.14
CA ILE A 135 22.29 8.46 27.53
C ILE A 135 22.17 9.93 27.86
N GLU A 136 22.41 10.28 29.12
CA GLU A 136 22.18 11.60 29.70
C GLU A 136 23.50 12.21 30.19
N PHE A 137 23.91 13.34 29.62
CA PHE A 137 24.99 14.16 30.17
C PHE A 137 24.44 15.29 31.05
N ILE A 138 24.88 15.38 32.31
CA ILE A 138 24.49 16.43 33.24
C ILE A 138 25.43 17.66 33.10
N HIS A 139 25.09 18.81 33.70
CA HIS A 139 25.87 20.05 33.62
C HIS A 139 27.33 19.90 34.10
N GLY A 140 28.29 20.48 33.35
CA GLY A 140 29.71 20.61 33.75
C GLY A 140 30.68 19.54 33.22
N PHE A 141 30.26 18.63 32.34
CA PHE A 141 31.07 17.48 31.89
C PHE A 141 31.46 17.53 30.40
N THR A 142 32.65 17.05 30.03
CA THR A 142 33.17 17.10 28.64
C THR A 142 33.85 15.81 28.17
N ARG A 143 33.76 14.70 28.93
CA ARG A 143 34.45 13.44 28.55
C ARG A 143 33.60 12.60 27.58
N PRO A 144 34.20 12.07 26.49
CA PRO A 144 33.51 11.18 25.57
C PRO A 144 32.98 9.90 26.24
N ILE A 145 31.86 9.38 25.76
CA ILE A 145 31.42 7.99 25.95
C ILE A 145 31.83 7.20 24.70
N ASN A 146 32.65 6.16 24.90
CA ASN A 146 33.14 5.27 23.86
C ASN A 146 32.17 4.09 23.68
N ILE A 147 31.54 4.00 22.51
CA ILE A 147 30.64 2.93 22.11
C ILE A 147 31.46 1.84 21.42
N ILE A 148 31.43 0.64 21.98
CA ILE A 148 32.22 -0.50 21.51
C ILE A 148 31.26 -1.56 20.97
N GLY A 149 31.30 -1.78 19.65
CA GLY A 149 30.38 -2.67 18.95
C GLY A 149 28.98 -2.09 18.76
N ASP A 150 28.14 -2.81 18.03
CA ASP A 150 26.76 -2.39 17.75
C ASP A 150 25.91 -2.47 19.03
N VAL A 151 25.14 -1.41 19.29
CA VAL A 151 24.17 -1.34 20.37
C VAL A 151 22.77 -1.41 19.77
N VAL A 152 22.03 -2.48 20.08
CA VAL A 152 20.67 -2.69 19.57
C VAL A 152 19.64 -2.20 20.59
N VAL A 153 18.72 -1.34 20.14
CA VAL A 153 17.64 -0.74 20.92
C VAL A 153 16.31 -1.05 20.24
N ASN A 154 15.53 -1.97 20.79
CA ASN A 154 14.27 -2.44 20.22
C ASN A 154 13.12 -1.42 20.37
N GLY A 155 13.22 -0.52 21.34
CA GLY A 155 12.32 0.61 21.57
C GLY A 155 13.04 1.94 21.36
N ASN A 156 12.89 2.87 22.29
CA ASN A 156 13.27 4.26 22.10
C ASN A 156 14.73 4.53 22.50
N LEU A 157 15.40 5.37 21.71
CA LEU A 157 16.73 5.90 22.02
C LEU A 157 16.64 7.40 22.38
N ASP A 158 16.97 7.73 23.63
CA ASP A 158 17.04 9.11 24.09
C ASP A 158 18.50 9.56 24.27
N LEU A 159 18.99 10.40 23.38
CA LEU A 159 20.30 11.04 23.52
C LEU A 159 20.12 12.45 24.10
N LEU A 160 20.31 12.53 25.42
CA LEU A 160 20.03 13.72 26.22
C LEU A 160 21.33 14.36 26.69
N SER A 161 21.44 15.67 26.60
CA SER A 161 22.64 16.33 27.08
C SER A 161 22.37 17.75 27.60
N GLN A 162 23.06 18.08 28.69
CA GLN A 162 23.04 19.38 29.36
C GLN A 162 24.47 19.90 29.60
N CYS A 163 25.47 19.34 28.93
CA CYS A 163 26.86 19.74 29.18
C CYS A 163 27.18 21.14 28.62
N SER A 164 28.10 21.82 29.31
CA SER A 164 28.61 23.15 28.98
C SER A 164 29.74 23.15 27.93
N GLY A 165 30.10 21.98 27.38
CA GLY A 165 31.13 21.80 26.34
C GLY A 165 30.82 20.63 25.39
N ASP A 166 31.82 20.11 24.69
CA ASP A 166 31.66 19.02 23.71
C ASP A 166 31.34 17.69 24.41
N CYS A 167 30.06 17.30 24.41
CA CYS A 167 29.69 15.93 24.77
C CYS A 167 29.94 15.04 23.56
N GLN A 168 30.76 14.01 23.72
CA GLN A 168 31.20 13.20 22.59
C GLN A 168 30.72 11.75 22.73
N TYR A 169 30.14 11.22 21.66
CA TYR A 169 29.91 9.78 21.49
C TYR A 169 30.98 9.26 20.52
N THR A 170 31.99 8.58 21.01
CA THR A 170 33.13 8.09 20.20
C THR A 170 33.07 6.58 20.04
N GLY A 171 33.93 6.02 19.19
CA GLY A 171 34.05 4.58 19.01
C GLY A 171 33.65 4.13 17.61
N GLY A 172 33.87 2.85 17.32
CA GLY A 172 33.58 2.24 16.01
C GLY A 172 32.27 1.43 15.97
N GLY A 173 31.45 1.52 17.02
CA GLY A 173 30.12 0.90 17.07
C GLY A 173 29.03 1.81 16.50
N LYS A 174 27.82 1.25 16.34
CA LYS A 174 26.61 1.98 15.90
C LYS A 174 25.40 1.73 16.79
N PHE A 175 24.49 2.69 16.87
CA PHE A 175 23.17 2.47 17.46
C PHE A 175 22.19 1.96 16.41
N LYS A 176 21.60 0.78 16.64
CA LYS A 176 20.54 0.19 15.82
C LYS A 176 19.22 0.33 16.56
N VAL A 177 18.33 1.21 16.08
CA VAL A 177 17.13 1.63 16.83
C VAL A 177 15.87 1.24 16.06
N SER A 178 14.94 0.55 16.72
CA SER A 178 13.64 0.15 16.15
C SER A 178 12.45 1.00 16.62
N GLY A 179 12.60 1.79 17.68
CA GLY A 179 11.61 2.77 18.15
C GLY A 179 12.01 4.23 17.86
N ASP A 180 11.37 5.19 18.51
CA ASP A 180 11.60 6.61 18.27
C ASP A 180 12.99 7.06 18.76
N ILE A 181 13.54 8.08 18.11
CA ILE A 181 14.77 8.74 18.57
C ILE A 181 14.46 10.14 19.07
N THR A 182 14.94 10.44 20.28
CA THR A 182 14.87 11.78 20.86
C THR A 182 16.27 12.35 21.01
N LEU A 183 16.51 13.51 20.39
CA LEU A 183 17.74 14.27 20.48
C LEU A 183 17.46 15.58 21.22
N ASN A 184 18.11 15.79 22.37
CA ASN A 184 17.88 16.98 23.20
C ASN A 184 19.21 17.56 23.75
N LYS A 185 19.61 18.77 23.33
CA LYS A 185 20.72 19.54 23.94
C LYS A 185 20.65 21.07 23.75
N SER A 186 21.26 21.82 24.69
CA SER A 186 21.50 23.28 24.70
C SER A 186 22.82 23.80 24.04
N THR A 187 23.79 22.96 23.64
CA THR A 187 25.05 23.28 22.88
C THR A 187 25.54 22.03 22.09
N ALA A 188 26.69 21.99 21.41
CA ALA A 188 27.04 20.92 20.42
C ALA A 188 27.39 19.52 21.00
N ILE A 189 26.92 18.43 20.38
CA ILE A 189 27.41 17.05 20.59
C ILE A 189 28.40 16.74 19.46
N ILE A 190 29.59 16.24 19.77
CA ILE A 190 30.66 15.93 18.80
C ILE A 190 30.98 14.44 18.92
N GLY A 191 30.32 13.57 18.15
CA GLY A 191 30.57 12.13 18.19
C GLY A 191 30.56 11.48 16.81
N THR A 192 31.37 10.46 16.56
CA THR A 192 31.52 9.75 15.28
C THR A 192 30.69 8.47 15.17
N VAL A 193 29.81 8.21 16.14
CA VAL A 193 29.01 6.99 16.18
C VAL A 193 27.89 7.07 15.13
N ASP A 194 27.74 5.99 14.37
CA ASP A 194 26.68 5.86 13.37
C ASP A 194 25.33 5.56 14.03
N ILE A 195 24.25 5.98 13.38
CA ILE A 195 22.87 5.70 13.77
C ILE A 195 22.19 4.96 12.62
N GLU A 196 21.64 3.79 12.91
CA GLU A 196 20.85 2.98 11.98
C GLU A 196 19.41 2.89 12.52
N LEU A 197 18.46 3.51 11.82
CA LEU A 197 17.04 3.36 12.08
C LEU A 197 16.53 2.12 11.33
N ASN A 198 16.05 1.12 12.07
CA ASN A 198 15.67 -0.18 11.54
C ASN A 198 14.29 -0.65 12.04
N GLY A 199 13.91 -1.88 11.69
CA GLY A 199 12.61 -2.45 12.05
C GLY A 199 11.47 -1.99 11.15
N ASN A 200 10.26 -2.49 11.43
CA ASN A 200 9.10 -2.43 10.51
C ASN A 200 8.07 -1.33 10.86
N ASN A 201 8.12 -0.78 12.07
CA ASN A 201 7.20 0.26 12.48
C ASN A 201 7.69 1.64 12.02
N SER A 202 6.77 2.58 11.79
CA SER A 202 7.16 3.98 11.60
C SER A 202 7.86 4.52 12.85
N GLN A 203 8.88 5.34 12.65
CA GLN A 203 9.70 5.91 13.72
C GLN A 203 9.71 7.43 13.62
N LYS A 204 9.73 8.12 14.75
CA LYS A 204 9.84 9.57 14.79
C LYS A 204 11.25 10.00 15.15
N ILE A 205 11.74 11.02 14.44
CA ILE A 205 12.91 11.79 14.85
C ILE A 205 12.42 13.05 15.58
N ASN A 206 12.60 13.06 16.89
CA ASN A 206 12.29 14.19 17.76
C ASN A 206 13.58 14.95 18.07
N TYR A 207 13.91 15.93 17.25
CA TYR A 207 15.05 16.81 17.46
C TYR A 207 14.61 18.13 18.11
N ILE A 208 14.91 18.28 19.39
CA ILE A 208 14.49 19.45 20.17
C ILE A 208 15.49 20.61 19.98
N ALA A 209 16.81 20.32 20.04
CA ALA A 209 17.91 21.25 19.79
C ALA A 209 19.29 20.52 19.87
N GLY A 210 20.37 21.11 19.33
CA GLY A 210 21.76 20.63 19.47
C GLY A 210 22.47 20.26 18.16
N VAL A 211 23.56 19.49 18.20
CA VAL A 211 24.18 18.91 16.99
C VAL A 211 23.96 17.40 17.01
N VAL A 212 23.60 16.84 15.88
CA VAL A 212 23.30 15.42 15.65
C VAL A 212 24.62 14.62 15.61
N PRO A 213 24.69 13.35 16.12
CA PRO A 213 25.88 12.51 16.00
C PRO A 213 26.42 12.48 14.56
N LYS A 214 27.72 12.72 14.41
CA LYS A 214 28.45 12.96 13.15
C LYS A 214 28.75 11.70 12.35
N GLY A 215 28.49 10.51 12.90
CA GLY A 215 28.57 9.28 12.13
C GLY A 215 27.52 9.25 11.03
N THR A 216 27.60 8.24 10.18
CA THR A 216 26.62 8.01 9.11
C THR A 216 25.25 7.73 9.73
N TRP A 217 24.24 8.36 9.17
CA TRP A 217 22.85 8.03 9.45
C TRP A 217 22.36 7.07 8.39
N THR A 218 21.88 5.91 8.80
CA THR A 218 21.36 4.87 7.91
C THR A 218 19.88 4.66 8.17
N ILE A 219 19.06 4.75 7.13
CA ILE A 219 17.67 4.30 7.14
C ILE A 219 17.64 2.92 6.50
N ASN A 220 17.33 1.91 7.31
CA ASN A 220 17.26 0.51 6.90
C ASN A 220 15.92 -0.08 7.35
N LYS A 221 14.84 0.41 6.76
CA LYS A 221 13.47 0.06 7.13
C LYS A 221 12.78 -0.69 5.98
N PRO A 222 12.67 -2.02 6.04
CA PRO A 222 11.92 -2.79 5.06
C PRO A 222 10.43 -2.41 4.99
N SER A 223 9.89 -1.85 6.08
CA SER A 223 8.54 -1.28 6.16
C SER A 223 8.47 -0.17 7.22
N GLY A 224 7.44 0.67 7.13
CA GLY A 224 7.28 1.86 7.97
C GLY A 224 8.10 3.06 7.48
N THR A 225 7.73 4.25 7.95
CA THR A 225 8.31 5.52 7.51
C THR A 225 9.02 6.21 8.67
N VAL A 226 10.16 6.84 8.40
CA VAL A 226 10.78 7.78 9.33
C VAL A 226 10.10 9.13 9.18
N VAL A 227 9.45 9.60 10.22
CA VAL A 227 8.72 10.88 10.21
C VAL A 227 9.51 11.91 11.01
N LEU A 228 9.81 13.06 10.41
CA LEU A 228 10.38 14.18 11.15
C LEU A 228 9.31 14.85 12.01
N ASN A 229 9.65 15.16 13.25
CA ASN A 229 8.82 15.94 14.15
C ASN A 229 9.41 17.34 14.44
N SER A 230 10.48 17.67 13.72
CA SER A 230 11.31 18.88 13.88
C SER A 230 12.37 18.93 12.77
N SER A 231 12.78 20.12 12.34
CA SER A 231 13.85 20.27 11.36
C SER A 231 15.19 19.76 11.89
N ILE A 232 15.94 19.02 11.10
CA ILE A 232 17.22 18.43 11.48
C ILE A 232 18.32 18.79 10.48
N ASN A 233 19.51 19.10 11.01
CA ASN A 233 20.66 19.51 10.19
C ASN A 233 21.87 18.61 10.45
N LEU A 234 22.15 17.73 9.49
CA LEU A 234 23.34 16.88 9.40
C LEU A 234 24.48 17.70 8.76
N SER A 235 25.10 18.56 9.58
CA SER A 235 25.96 19.65 9.09
C SER A 235 27.47 19.36 9.06
N ASN A 236 27.91 18.20 9.56
CA ASN A 236 29.34 17.93 9.74
C ASN A 236 29.98 17.27 8.51
N SER A 237 31.26 17.54 8.27
CA SER A 237 32.03 16.83 7.26
C SER A 237 32.16 15.34 7.62
N GLY A 238 31.90 14.47 6.65
CA GLY A 238 31.81 13.01 6.77
C GLY A 238 30.47 12.51 7.32
N GLN A 239 29.48 13.38 7.53
CA GLN A 239 28.18 13.01 8.08
C GLN A 239 27.19 12.72 6.94
N ASP A 240 27.25 11.50 6.45
CA ASP A 240 26.39 11.03 5.35
C ASP A 240 25.01 10.61 5.86
N LEU A 241 24.01 10.73 4.99
CA LEU A 241 22.70 10.10 5.14
C LEU A 241 22.54 9.04 4.06
N VAL A 242 22.33 7.78 4.46
CA VAL A 242 22.21 6.63 3.58
C VAL A 242 20.85 5.98 3.77
N LEU A 243 20.03 5.93 2.73
CA LEU A 243 18.80 5.15 2.70
C LEU A 243 19.10 3.85 1.97
N THR A 244 19.11 2.72 2.68
CA THR A 244 19.24 1.37 2.10
C THR A 244 17.88 0.70 1.90
N SER A 245 16.87 1.07 2.68
CA SER A 245 15.47 0.69 2.50
C SER A 245 14.52 1.63 3.26
N GLY A 246 13.29 1.77 2.79
CA GLY A 246 12.23 2.56 3.46
C GLY A 246 12.16 4.02 3.03
N SER A 247 11.31 4.79 3.73
CA SER A 247 11.04 6.19 3.38
C SER A 247 11.25 7.16 4.54
N ILE A 248 11.57 8.41 4.21
CA ILE A 248 11.53 9.55 5.14
C ILE A 248 10.36 10.46 4.71
N ASP A 249 9.49 10.81 5.65
CA ASP A 249 8.53 11.90 5.52
C ASP A 249 9.03 13.10 6.34
N LEU A 250 9.34 14.19 5.65
CA LEU A 250 9.78 15.43 6.27
C LEU A 250 8.66 16.11 7.07
N ASN A 251 7.38 15.81 6.79
CA ASN A 251 6.23 16.22 7.59
C ASN A 251 6.24 17.73 7.94
N GLY A 252 6.58 18.57 6.96
CA GLY A 252 6.63 20.03 7.11
C GLY A 252 7.91 20.60 7.70
N TYR A 253 8.92 19.77 7.97
CA TYR A 253 10.19 20.13 8.59
C TYR A 253 11.39 19.99 7.64
N ASP A 254 12.43 20.79 7.86
CA ASP A 254 13.60 20.80 6.97
C ASP A 254 14.59 19.69 7.33
N LEU A 255 15.14 19.04 6.31
CA LEU A 255 16.26 18.10 6.41
C LEU A 255 17.44 18.65 5.64
N THR A 256 18.53 18.98 6.34
CA THR A 256 19.78 19.41 5.71
C THR A 256 20.84 18.32 5.85
N VAL A 257 21.51 17.97 4.74
CA VAL A 257 22.60 16.99 4.64
C VAL A 257 23.81 17.68 3.98
N ASN A 258 24.67 18.32 4.77
CA ASN A 258 25.79 19.10 4.22
C ASN A 258 26.90 18.25 3.57
N ASP A 259 26.77 16.92 3.55
CA ASP A 259 27.68 15.99 2.87
C ASP A 259 26.91 15.10 1.87
N ASN A 260 27.16 13.79 1.85
CA ASN A 260 26.55 12.90 0.88
C ASN A 260 25.20 12.34 1.35
N LEU A 261 24.18 12.57 0.55
CA LEU A 261 22.93 11.81 0.57
C LEU A 261 23.06 10.62 -0.40
N SER A 262 22.86 9.40 0.09
CA SER A 262 22.82 8.20 -0.74
C SER A 262 21.47 7.50 -0.62
N THR A 263 20.91 7.07 -1.74
CA THR A 263 19.57 6.45 -1.83
C THR A 263 19.63 5.21 -2.73
N ASP A 264 19.17 4.07 -2.20
CA ASP A 264 19.09 2.79 -2.90
C ASP A 264 17.69 2.52 -3.49
N PHE A 265 17.51 1.45 -4.27
CA PHE A 265 16.22 1.08 -4.88
C PHE A 265 15.09 0.94 -3.82
N GLY A 266 13.90 1.44 -4.15
CA GLY A 266 12.73 1.40 -3.27
C GLY A 266 12.76 2.39 -2.09
N THR A 267 13.76 3.27 -2.02
CA THR A 267 13.83 4.34 -1.02
C THR A 267 13.19 5.63 -1.51
N SER A 268 12.62 6.40 -0.58
CA SER A 268 12.02 7.70 -0.89
C SER A 268 12.20 8.72 0.23
N ILE A 269 12.31 9.99 -0.13
CA ILE A 269 12.16 11.11 0.79
C ILE A 269 10.99 11.93 0.28
N SER A 270 9.96 12.11 1.11
CA SER A 270 8.80 12.96 0.83
C SER A 270 8.95 14.28 1.57
N GLU A 271 8.94 15.39 0.85
CA GLU A 271 9.15 16.72 1.43
C GLU A 271 7.94 17.22 2.23
N ASN A 272 6.71 16.94 1.81
CA ASN A 272 5.48 17.27 2.55
C ASN A 272 5.52 18.66 3.24
N CYS A 273 5.91 19.71 2.51
CA CYS A 273 6.15 21.09 2.97
C CYS A 273 7.40 21.39 3.83
N GLY A 274 8.35 20.47 3.92
CA GLY A 274 9.70 20.65 4.45
C GLY A 274 10.74 20.82 3.33
N LEU A 275 11.89 21.44 3.63
CA LEU A 275 12.98 21.61 2.66
C LEU A 275 14.02 20.49 2.81
N LEU A 276 14.26 19.73 1.74
CA LEU A 276 15.46 18.89 1.64
C LEU A 276 16.62 19.69 1.03
N SER A 277 17.74 19.77 1.74
CA SER A 277 18.99 20.33 1.23
C SER A 277 20.11 19.32 1.37
N TYR A 278 20.91 19.12 0.33
CA TYR A 278 22.10 18.26 0.39
C TYR A 278 23.28 18.82 -0.41
N ALA A 279 24.51 18.46 -0.03
CA ALA A 279 25.72 18.89 -0.76
C ALA A 279 26.01 18.02 -1.99
N THR A 280 26.01 16.69 -1.83
CA THR A 280 26.07 15.75 -2.95
C THR A 280 25.01 14.68 -2.80
N HIS A 281 24.49 14.20 -3.94
CA HIS A 281 23.57 13.07 -3.98
C HIS A 281 24.16 11.96 -4.85
N SER A 282 24.27 10.77 -4.27
CA SER A 282 24.78 9.55 -4.93
C SER A 282 23.65 8.52 -5.05
N PRO A 283 22.83 8.57 -6.14
CA PRO A 283 21.75 7.61 -6.34
C PRO A 283 22.26 6.26 -6.85
N ALA A 284 21.89 5.18 -6.16
CA ALA A 284 22.02 3.80 -6.63
C ALA A 284 20.64 3.27 -7.07
N ASN A 285 19.93 4.03 -7.93
CA ASN A 285 18.53 3.79 -8.39
C ASN A 285 17.39 4.11 -7.39
N GLY A 286 17.66 4.84 -6.30
CA GLY A 286 16.60 5.45 -5.46
C GLY A 286 15.94 6.66 -6.13
N THR A 287 14.63 6.85 -5.94
CA THR A 287 13.87 7.99 -6.52
C THR A 287 13.72 9.09 -5.47
N LEU A 288 14.23 10.29 -5.77
CA LEU A 288 13.96 11.48 -4.97
C LEU A 288 12.65 12.11 -5.43
N TYR A 289 11.63 12.12 -4.56
CA TYR A 289 10.40 12.88 -4.81
C TYR A 289 10.59 14.31 -4.30
N THR A 290 11.22 15.16 -5.12
CA THR A 290 11.12 16.62 -4.90
C THR A 290 9.71 17.03 -5.30
N SER A 291 8.81 17.23 -4.34
CA SER A 291 7.44 17.61 -4.68
C SER A 291 7.39 19.08 -5.10
N THR A 292 7.28 19.35 -6.40
CA THR A 292 6.57 20.56 -6.82
C THR A 292 5.10 20.31 -6.51
N SER A 293 4.53 20.97 -5.48
CA SER A 293 3.13 20.77 -5.09
C SER A 293 2.22 20.94 -6.31
N SER A 294 1.62 19.85 -6.76
CA SER A 294 0.73 19.79 -7.91
C SER A 294 -0.59 19.15 -7.47
N PRO A 295 -1.33 19.81 -6.56
CA PRO A 295 -2.52 19.21 -5.97
C PRO A 295 -3.62 18.98 -6.99
N GLU A 296 -4.27 17.83 -6.90
CA GLU A 296 -5.59 17.64 -7.48
C GLU A 296 -6.61 18.40 -6.63
N VAL A 297 -7.36 19.29 -7.27
CA VAL A 297 -8.39 20.11 -6.63
C VAL A 297 -9.74 19.43 -6.81
N ASN A 298 -10.46 19.25 -5.72
CA ASN A 298 -11.76 18.60 -5.70
C ASN A 298 -12.79 19.49 -5.01
N ILE A 299 -14.05 19.40 -5.42
CA ILE A 299 -15.19 20.12 -4.85
C ILE A 299 -16.32 19.13 -4.61
N ARG A 300 -17.03 19.27 -3.49
CA ARG A 300 -18.11 18.36 -3.09
C ARG A 300 -19.49 18.92 -3.41
N LYS A 301 -20.43 18.00 -3.70
CA LYS A 301 -21.86 18.31 -3.81
C LYS A 301 -22.32 18.96 -2.51
N ALA A 302 -23.09 20.04 -2.64
CA ALA A 302 -23.74 20.70 -1.51
C ALA A 302 -25.25 20.41 -1.60
N VAL A 303 -25.90 20.20 -0.46
CA VAL A 303 -27.35 20.02 -0.38
C VAL A 303 -27.86 20.86 0.77
N VAL A 304 -28.93 21.60 0.54
CA VAL A 304 -29.59 22.40 1.57
C VAL A 304 -31.09 22.47 1.28
N GLN A 305 -31.90 22.65 2.31
CA GLN A 305 -33.28 23.08 2.14
C GLN A 305 -33.31 24.54 1.67
N GLU A 306 -34.26 24.87 0.79
CA GLU A 306 -34.50 26.25 0.36
C GLU A 306 -34.59 27.23 1.54
N GLY A 307 -34.03 28.44 1.36
CA GLY A 307 -33.78 29.43 2.41
C GLY A 307 -32.48 29.24 3.21
N GLY A 308 -31.79 28.11 3.05
CA GLY A 308 -30.51 27.82 3.67
C GLY A 308 -29.29 28.28 2.85
N ASN A 309 -28.08 27.97 3.37
CA ASN A 309 -26.83 28.22 2.66
C ASN A 309 -26.28 26.91 2.06
N LEU A 310 -26.11 26.87 0.73
CA LEU A 310 -25.34 25.82 0.08
C LEU A 310 -23.85 26.02 0.38
N ILE A 311 -23.23 25.08 1.08
CA ILE A 311 -21.80 25.14 1.45
C ILE A 311 -21.03 24.11 0.62
N PHE A 312 -20.31 24.60 -0.40
CA PHE A 312 -19.42 23.79 -1.22
C PHE A 312 -18.02 23.75 -0.59
N ASN A 313 -17.59 22.57 -0.14
CA ASN A 313 -16.25 22.38 0.37
C ASN A 313 -15.29 22.02 -0.77
N VAL A 314 -14.17 22.73 -0.87
CA VAL A 314 -13.10 22.52 -1.84
C VAL A 314 -11.86 21.99 -1.12
N TYR A 315 -11.25 20.94 -1.67
CA TYR A 315 -10.14 20.21 -1.08
C TYR A 315 -8.96 20.11 -2.06
N LEU A 316 -7.76 20.03 -1.52
CA LEU A 316 -6.52 19.73 -2.22
C LEU A 316 -6.07 18.32 -1.86
N SER A 317 -5.56 17.55 -2.82
CA SER A 317 -4.98 16.22 -2.55
C SER A 317 -3.69 16.27 -1.72
N GLU A 318 -3.02 17.41 -1.72
CA GLU A 318 -1.82 17.73 -0.96
C GLU A 318 -1.77 19.26 -0.70
N PRO A 319 -1.15 19.72 0.39
CA PRO A 319 -1.07 21.15 0.66
C PRO A 319 -0.17 21.89 -0.35
N VAL A 320 -0.50 23.14 -0.67
CA VAL A 320 0.44 24.06 -1.35
C VAL A 320 1.27 24.78 -0.30
N CYS A 321 2.59 24.61 -0.33
CA CYS A 321 3.44 24.94 0.81
C CYS A 321 3.99 26.38 0.80
N ALA A 322 4.38 26.89 -0.37
CA ALA A 322 5.12 28.17 -0.48
C ALA A 322 4.21 29.40 -0.61
N THR A 323 2.99 29.24 -1.11
CA THR A 323 2.03 30.31 -1.32
C THR A 323 0.61 29.81 -1.06
N ASN A 324 -0.34 30.73 -0.95
CA ASN A 324 -1.75 30.34 -0.92
C ASN A 324 -2.15 29.70 -2.24
N PHE A 325 -2.90 28.61 -2.17
CA PHE A 325 -3.60 28.09 -3.33
C PHE A 325 -4.82 28.97 -3.61
N THR A 326 -5.07 29.26 -4.88
CA THR A 326 -6.25 30.02 -5.32
C THR A 326 -6.93 29.30 -6.47
N VAL A 327 -8.26 29.27 -6.46
CA VAL A 327 -9.08 28.77 -7.57
C VAL A 327 -10.27 29.69 -7.76
N ASN A 328 -10.61 30.01 -9.00
CA ASN A 328 -11.80 30.80 -9.29
C ASN A 328 -13.04 29.91 -9.24
N TYR A 329 -14.16 30.47 -8.82
CA TYR A 329 -15.45 29.77 -8.81
C TYR A 329 -16.57 30.66 -9.34
N ALA A 330 -17.60 30.04 -9.93
CA ALA A 330 -18.83 30.70 -10.34
C ALA A 330 -20.00 29.70 -10.33
N THR A 331 -21.17 30.17 -9.89
CA THR A 331 -22.44 29.46 -10.05
C THR A 331 -23.04 29.68 -11.43
N SER A 332 -23.76 28.68 -11.95
CA SER A 332 -24.62 28.80 -13.13
C SER A 332 -25.92 28.03 -12.92
N ASP A 333 -26.98 28.49 -13.60
CA ASP A 333 -28.31 27.90 -13.53
C ASP A 333 -28.28 26.41 -13.93
N GLY A 334 -29.08 25.62 -13.22
CA GLY A 334 -29.45 24.26 -13.59
C GLY A 334 -30.96 24.20 -13.77
N THR A 335 -31.63 23.44 -12.92
CA THR A 335 -33.09 23.58 -12.75
C THR A 335 -33.44 24.74 -11.83
N ALA A 336 -32.58 25.03 -10.83
CA ALA A 336 -32.65 26.28 -10.07
C ALA A 336 -32.11 27.42 -10.93
N THR A 337 -32.87 28.50 -11.04
CA THR A 337 -32.59 29.66 -11.89
C THR A 337 -32.59 30.98 -11.13
N LEU A 338 -31.75 31.91 -11.59
CA LEU A 338 -31.78 33.30 -11.09
C LEU A 338 -33.07 34.05 -11.45
N SER A 339 -33.83 33.59 -12.45
CA SER A 339 -35.09 34.22 -12.85
C SER A 339 -36.23 33.93 -11.89
N ASP A 340 -36.24 32.72 -11.34
CA ASP A 340 -37.24 32.28 -10.36
C ASP A 340 -36.82 32.68 -8.93
N SER A 341 -35.55 33.10 -8.78
CA SER A 341 -34.93 33.65 -7.57
C SER A 341 -34.46 32.60 -6.57
N ASP A 342 -34.26 31.37 -7.00
CA ASP A 342 -33.99 30.19 -6.16
C ASP A 342 -32.64 30.31 -5.41
N TYR A 343 -31.68 31.04 -5.98
CA TYR A 343 -30.39 31.30 -5.34
C TYR A 343 -29.79 32.66 -5.70
N THR A 344 -28.80 33.10 -4.92
CA THR A 344 -28.01 34.30 -5.26
C THR A 344 -26.76 33.93 -6.06
N ASN A 345 -26.65 34.49 -7.28
CA ASN A 345 -25.46 34.30 -8.11
C ASN A 345 -24.17 34.63 -7.36
N THR A 346 -23.26 33.66 -7.29
CA THR A 346 -22.05 33.71 -6.48
C THR A 346 -20.84 33.36 -7.34
N SER A 347 -19.88 34.29 -7.44
CA SER A 347 -18.60 34.06 -8.13
C SER A 347 -17.45 34.78 -7.43
N GLY A 348 -16.23 34.28 -7.58
CA GLY A 348 -15.07 34.84 -6.92
C GLY A 348 -13.81 33.97 -7.02
N THR A 349 -12.87 34.23 -6.11
CA THR A 349 -11.65 33.43 -5.97
C THR A 349 -11.60 32.85 -4.57
N LEU A 350 -11.63 31.52 -4.46
CA LEU A 350 -11.42 30.81 -3.21
C LEU A 350 -9.92 30.79 -2.92
N THR A 351 -9.54 31.15 -1.69
CA THR A 351 -8.15 31.08 -1.21
C THR A 351 -8.04 30.00 -0.15
N ILE A 352 -7.21 28.98 -0.41
CA ILE A 352 -6.78 28.01 0.59
C ILE A 352 -5.39 28.46 1.07
N ALA A 353 -5.28 28.77 2.36
CA ALA A 353 -4.03 29.25 2.94
C ALA A 353 -2.88 28.24 2.69
N ALA A 354 -1.65 28.73 2.56
CA ALA A 354 -0.49 27.85 2.44
C ALA A 354 -0.49 26.80 3.57
N LYS A 355 -0.17 25.54 3.23
CA LYS A 355 -0.22 24.36 4.10
C LYS A 355 -1.62 23.89 4.54
N ALA A 356 -2.69 24.61 4.18
CA ALA A 356 -4.06 24.13 4.39
C ALA A 356 -4.50 23.21 3.24
N LEU A 357 -5.44 22.31 3.53
CA LEU A 357 -5.96 21.33 2.58
C LEU A 357 -7.35 21.69 2.03
N SER A 358 -8.06 22.63 2.63
CA SER A 358 -9.44 22.91 2.25
C SER A 358 -9.90 24.31 2.60
N ALA A 359 -10.95 24.76 1.91
CA ALA A 359 -11.77 25.92 2.26
C ALA A 359 -13.18 25.73 1.67
N SER A 360 -14.14 26.58 2.07
CA SER A 360 -15.54 26.46 1.63
C SER A 360 -16.00 27.69 0.84
N ILE A 361 -16.89 27.47 -0.11
CA ILE A 361 -17.65 28.49 -0.85
C ILE A 361 -19.09 28.42 -0.34
N THR A 362 -19.69 29.56 -0.04
CA THR A 362 -21.09 29.64 0.44
C THR A 362 -21.95 30.33 -0.61
N VAL A 363 -23.05 29.69 -1.00
CA VAL A 363 -24.06 30.21 -1.92
C VAL A 363 -25.39 30.31 -1.17
N PRO A 364 -25.93 31.52 -0.94
CA PRO A 364 -27.24 31.68 -0.35
C PRO A 364 -28.35 31.18 -1.29
N THR A 365 -29.31 30.44 -0.74
CA THR A 365 -30.56 30.06 -1.43
C THR A 365 -31.72 30.90 -0.91
N THR A 366 -32.76 31.07 -1.71
CA THR A 366 -33.99 31.76 -1.32
C THR A 366 -35.02 30.72 -0.88
N SER A 367 -36.00 31.14 -0.09
CA SER A 367 -37.17 30.31 0.25
C SER A 367 -38.42 31.03 -0.23
N ASP A 368 -39.39 30.29 -0.76
CA ASP A 368 -40.70 30.83 -1.07
C ASP A 368 -41.90 30.00 -0.58
N SER A 369 -42.95 29.84 -1.40
CA SER A 369 -44.18 29.12 -1.05
C SER A 369 -44.74 28.31 -2.23
N THR A 370 -43.94 28.16 -3.29
CA THR A 370 -44.31 27.55 -4.55
C THR A 370 -43.87 26.10 -4.50
N ASP A 371 -44.83 25.18 -4.60
CA ASP A 371 -44.53 23.76 -4.73
C ASP A 371 -43.80 23.50 -6.06
N GLU A 372 -42.53 23.13 -5.94
CA GLU A 372 -41.60 22.91 -7.04
C GLU A 372 -40.86 21.57 -6.83
N ALA A 373 -40.29 21.03 -7.91
CA ALA A 373 -39.43 19.86 -7.76
C ALA A 373 -38.11 20.26 -7.11
N ASP A 374 -37.42 19.33 -6.43
CA ASP A 374 -36.03 19.58 -6.00
C ASP A 374 -35.18 20.09 -7.16
N GLU A 375 -34.41 21.14 -6.88
CA GLU A 375 -33.70 21.86 -7.91
C GLU A 375 -32.18 21.76 -7.76
N SER A 376 -31.48 22.11 -8.82
CA SER A 376 -30.03 22.06 -8.88
C SER A 376 -29.44 23.28 -9.55
N LEU A 377 -28.31 23.74 -9.02
CA LEU A 377 -27.42 24.70 -9.67
C LEU A 377 -26.04 24.08 -9.82
N LEU A 378 -25.24 24.59 -10.75
CA LEU A 378 -23.88 24.09 -10.98
C LEU A 378 -22.84 25.08 -10.43
N MET A 379 -21.92 24.59 -9.59
CA MET A 379 -20.73 25.32 -9.12
C MET A 379 -19.53 24.93 -9.99
N THR A 380 -18.97 25.86 -10.75
CA THR A 380 -17.81 25.62 -11.61
C THR A 380 -16.54 26.22 -11.01
N LEU A 381 -15.50 25.41 -10.85
CA LEU A 381 -14.15 25.82 -10.54
C LEU A 381 -13.33 26.05 -11.82
N SER A 382 -12.44 27.04 -11.80
CA SER A 382 -11.53 27.33 -12.92
C SER A 382 -10.21 27.93 -12.45
N SER A 383 -9.18 27.80 -13.29
CA SER A 383 -7.88 28.45 -13.12
C SER A 383 -7.22 28.24 -11.73
N PRO A 384 -6.98 26.99 -11.30
CA PRO A 384 -6.23 26.74 -10.08
C PRO A 384 -4.80 27.29 -10.21
N SER A 385 -4.26 27.89 -9.14
CA SER A 385 -2.89 28.44 -9.17
C SER A 385 -1.80 27.37 -9.17
N HIS A 386 -2.13 26.15 -8.72
CA HIS A 386 -1.24 24.99 -8.69
C HIS A 386 -2.03 23.73 -9.05
N GLY A 387 -1.36 22.73 -9.63
CA GLY A 387 -1.97 21.45 -9.93
C GLY A 387 -3.11 21.51 -10.95
N SER A 388 -4.06 20.59 -10.84
CA SER A 388 -5.16 20.43 -11.81
C SER A 388 -6.51 20.31 -11.11
N LEU A 389 -7.58 20.71 -11.81
CA LEU A 389 -8.94 20.45 -11.33
C LEU A 389 -9.28 19.00 -11.63
N LYS A 390 -9.46 18.19 -10.59
CA LYS A 390 -10.02 16.85 -10.73
C LYS A 390 -11.52 16.91 -10.97
N THR A 391 -12.19 17.78 -10.22
CA THR A 391 -13.61 18.10 -10.37
C THR A 391 -13.71 19.60 -10.66
N SER A 392 -14.00 19.96 -11.91
CA SER A 392 -14.14 21.37 -12.31
C SER A 392 -15.55 21.89 -12.16
N ALA A 393 -16.55 21.02 -11.94
CA ALA A 393 -17.92 21.43 -11.72
C ALA A 393 -18.65 20.44 -10.82
N MET A 394 -19.55 20.93 -9.96
CA MET A 394 -20.31 20.10 -9.04
C MET A 394 -21.67 20.72 -8.70
N ASP A 395 -22.68 19.88 -8.52
CA ASP A 395 -24.05 20.31 -8.27
C ASP A 395 -24.24 20.80 -6.82
N GLY A 396 -25.02 21.86 -6.67
CA GLY A 396 -25.69 22.24 -5.43
C GLY A 396 -27.17 21.91 -5.57
N VAL A 397 -27.71 21.10 -4.66
CA VAL A 397 -29.12 20.71 -4.68
C VAL A 397 -29.88 21.51 -3.64
N ILE A 398 -30.92 22.19 -4.09
CA ILE A 398 -31.88 22.89 -3.26
C ILE A 398 -33.07 21.95 -3.11
N LEU A 399 -33.28 21.47 -1.88
CA LEU A 399 -34.42 20.64 -1.57
C LEU A 399 -35.62 21.55 -1.38
N ASP A 400 -36.65 21.31 -2.20
CA ASP A 400 -37.91 22.02 -2.05
C ASP A 400 -38.57 21.65 -0.72
N ASN A 401 -39.21 22.62 -0.08
CA ASN A 401 -39.91 22.43 1.18
C ASN A 401 -41.42 22.74 1.09
N ASP A 402 -41.91 23.08 -0.10
CA ASP A 402 -43.29 23.46 -0.37
C ASP A 402 -44.15 22.33 -0.97
N ASP A 403 -43.54 21.25 -1.49
CA ASP A 403 -44.22 20.01 -1.89
C ASP A 403 -44.98 19.40 -0.69
N VAL A 404 -45.99 18.57 -0.98
CA VAL A 404 -46.76 17.81 0.00
C VAL A 404 -45.92 16.65 0.55
N ASN A 405 -44.77 16.99 1.11
CA ASN A 405 -43.89 16.10 1.82
C ASN A 405 -44.47 15.76 3.19
N PHE A 406 -44.28 14.51 3.59
CA PHE A 406 -44.76 14.04 4.89
C PHE A 406 -43.67 14.26 5.93
N THR A 407 -43.86 15.29 6.74
CA THR A 407 -42.95 15.60 7.85
C THR A 407 -43.34 14.83 9.09
N TRP A 408 -42.36 14.16 9.71
CA TRP A 408 -42.56 13.52 11.00
C TRP A 408 -42.74 14.57 12.10
N THR A 409 -43.92 14.58 12.72
CA THR A 409 -44.26 15.47 13.83
C THR A 409 -44.15 14.77 15.19
N GLY A 410 -44.28 13.44 15.23
CA GLY A 410 -44.20 12.64 16.46
C GLY A 410 -45.20 13.07 17.54
N THR A 411 -46.41 13.50 17.17
CA THR A 411 -47.34 14.10 18.15
C THR A 411 -48.10 13.09 19.02
N SER A 412 -48.18 11.81 18.62
CA SER A 412 -48.95 10.78 19.33
C SER A 412 -48.09 9.66 19.93
N SER A 413 -47.06 9.20 19.22
CA SER A 413 -46.24 8.05 19.59
C SER A 413 -44.90 8.03 18.81
N SER A 414 -44.06 7.03 19.05
CA SER A 414 -42.84 6.77 18.26
C SER A 414 -43.08 5.84 17.07
N ASP A 415 -44.30 5.35 16.86
CA ASP A 415 -44.60 4.33 15.84
C ASP A 415 -44.76 4.97 14.45
N PHE A 416 -43.87 4.62 13.52
CA PHE A 416 -43.89 5.11 12.13
C PHE A 416 -45.26 4.89 11.47
N SER A 417 -45.93 3.79 11.82
CA SER A 417 -47.18 3.32 11.23
C SER A 417 -48.42 4.00 11.81
N ASP A 418 -48.27 4.91 12.76
CA ASP A 418 -49.35 5.74 13.28
C ASP A 418 -49.46 7.03 12.45
N GLY A 419 -50.51 7.11 11.62
CA GLY A 419 -50.77 8.25 10.75
C GLY A 419 -50.84 9.60 11.47
N SER A 420 -51.22 9.61 12.76
CA SER A 420 -51.28 10.84 13.55
C SER A 420 -49.93 11.48 13.84
N ASN A 421 -48.82 10.76 13.61
CA ASN A 421 -47.47 11.31 13.73
C ASN A 421 -46.99 12.10 12.50
N TRP A 422 -47.76 12.17 11.41
CA TRP A 422 -47.36 12.83 10.16
C TRP A 422 -48.13 14.13 9.90
N SER A 423 -47.51 15.10 9.22
CA SER A 423 -48.10 16.42 8.88
C SER A 423 -49.44 16.35 8.12
N GLY A 424 -49.76 15.22 7.47
CA GLY A 424 -51.03 14.95 6.79
C GLY A 424 -52.02 14.05 7.56
N GLY A 425 -51.68 13.57 8.76
CA GLY A 425 -52.52 12.67 9.56
C GLY A 425 -52.68 11.25 8.97
N VAL A 426 -51.89 10.89 7.96
CA VAL A 426 -51.87 9.58 7.31
C VAL A 426 -50.44 9.08 7.16
N VAL A 427 -50.26 7.75 7.14
CA VAL A 427 -48.94 7.13 6.96
C VAL A 427 -48.49 7.29 5.50
N PRO A 428 -47.26 7.75 5.23
CA PRO A 428 -46.71 7.87 3.88
C PRO A 428 -46.60 6.51 3.18
N GLY A 429 -46.79 6.52 1.86
CA GLY A 429 -46.67 5.35 0.98
C GLY A 429 -45.67 5.57 -0.17
N THR A 430 -45.73 4.70 -1.18
CA THR A 430 -44.72 4.53 -2.24
C THR A 430 -44.42 5.78 -3.08
N ASN A 431 -45.32 6.76 -3.09
CA ASN A 431 -45.17 7.99 -3.87
C ASN A 431 -44.73 9.18 -3.04
N ASP A 432 -44.61 9.00 -1.73
CA ASP A 432 -44.39 10.09 -0.78
C ASP A 432 -42.91 10.15 -0.40
N VAL A 433 -42.37 11.36 -0.27
CA VAL A 433 -41.07 11.61 0.35
C VAL A 433 -41.30 11.97 1.81
N ILE A 434 -40.56 11.33 2.70
CA ILE A 434 -40.66 11.58 4.14
C ILE A 434 -39.50 12.46 4.60
N ILE A 435 -39.83 13.41 5.50
CA ILE A 435 -38.88 14.39 6.03
C ILE A 435 -38.79 14.28 7.55
N PHE A 436 -37.57 14.24 8.05
CA PHE A 436 -37.23 14.37 9.46
C PHE A 436 -36.48 15.69 9.68
N ASN A 437 -37.01 16.55 10.55
CA ASN A 437 -36.49 17.89 10.86
C ASN A 437 -36.84 18.28 12.32
N GLU A 438 -36.81 19.57 12.65
CA GLU A 438 -37.14 20.10 13.98
C GLU A 438 -38.62 20.05 14.36
N ALA A 439 -39.52 19.59 13.47
CA ALA A 439 -40.95 19.51 13.75
C ALA A 439 -41.28 18.53 14.89
N CYS A 440 -40.46 17.50 15.08
CA CYS A 440 -40.49 16.69 16.30
C CYS A 440 -39.56 17.36 17.35
N ALA A 441 -39.97 17.37 18.62
CA ALA A 441 -39.11 17.85 19.71
C ALA A 441 -39.25 16.97 20.96
N GLY A 442 -38.12 16.59 21.57
CA GLY A 442 -38.10 15.74 22.76
C GLY A 442 -38.16 14.24 22.44
N ASN A 443 -38.78 13.44 23.32
CA ASN A 443 -38.76 11.96 23.25
C ASN A 443 -39.54 11.36 22.07
N THR A 444 -40.20 12.17 21.25
CA THR A 444 -41.00 11.72 20.10
C THR A 444 -40.25 11.85 18.76
N CYS A 445 -39.00 12.30 18.80
CA CYS A 445 -38.09 12.26 17.66
C CYS A 445 -37.41 10.89 17.48
N ASP A 446 -37.55 9.97 18.43
CA ASP A 446 -37.10 8.59 18.26
C ASP A 446 -38.22 7.78 17.60
N ILE A 447 -38.07 7.52 16.31
CA ILE A 447 -39.03 6.80 15.48
C ILE A 447 -38.68 5.31 15.43
N VAL A 448 -39.70 4.46 15.54
CA VAL A 448 -39.60 3.01 15.42
C VAL A 448 -40.48 2.56 14.25
N SER A 449 -39.88 1.91 13.26
CA SER A 449 -40.64 1.27 12.18
C SER A 449 -41.20 -0.07 12.65
N SER A 450 -42.46 -0.10 13.09
CA SER A 450 -43.14 -1.34 13.50
C SER A 450 -43.71 -2.16 12.32
N SER A 451 -43.60 -1.62 11.10
CA SER A 451 -43.99 -2.25 9.84
C SER A 451 -42.91 -2.05 8.77
N ASN A 452 -43.07 -2.72 7.62
CA ASN A 452 -42.28 -2.40 6.44
C ASN A 452 -42.52 -0.94 6.03
N ILE A 453 -41.46 -0.29 5.54
CA ILE A 453 -41.52 1.05 4.96
C ILE A 453 -41.35 0.91 3.46
N ASP A 454 -42.23 1.55 2.71
CA ASP A 454 -42.19 1.61 1.24
C ASP A 454 -42.59 3.02 0.81
N VAL A 455 -41.58 3.84 0.47
CA VAL A 455 -41.71 5.28 0.24
C VAL A 455 -40.88 5.71 -0.97
N LYS A 456 -41.17 6.88 -1.55
CA LYS A 456 -40.44 7.39 -2.71
C LYS A 456 -39.04 7.88 -2.35
N GLY A 457 -38.88 8.45 -1.15
CA GLY A 457 -37.61 8.99 -0.65
C GLY A 457 -37.61 9.20 0.87
N ILE A 458 -36.42 9.30 1.47
CA ILE A 458 -36.22 9.58 2.90
C ILE A 458 -35.19 10.70 3.04
N ARG A 459 -35.54 11.76 3.80
CA ARG A 459 -34.66 12.91 4.06
C ARG A 459 -34.52 13.19 5.55
N PHE A 460 -33.28 13.20 6.04
CA PHE A 460 -32.92 13.73 7.37
C PHE A 460 -32.26 15.09 7.14
N LEU A 461 -32.94 16.14 7.59
CA LEU A 461 -32.45 17.51 7.48
C LEU A 461 -31.50 17.86 8.64
N ASP A 462 -30.77 18.95 8.51
CA ASP A 462 -29.67 19.32 9.42
C ASP A 462 -30.15 19.68 10.83
N THR A 463 -31.41 20.07 10.95
CA THR A 463 -32.11 20.35 12.19
C THR A 463 -32.59 19.11 12.94
N PHE A 464 -32.62 17.94 12.28
CA PHE A 464 -33.09 16.71 12.91
C PHE A 464 -32.04 16.15 13.88
N SER A 465 -32.48 15.87 15.11
CA SER A 465 -31.63 15.37 16.20
C SER A 465 -32.04 13.99 16.73
N GLY A 466 -33.10 13.40 16.17
CA GLY A 466 -33.66 12.13 16.61
C GLY A 466 -33.04 10.89 15.99
N THR A 467 -33.69 9.76 16.23
CA THR A 467 -33.27 8.43 15.75
C THR A 467 -34.38 7.74 14.98
N LEU A 468 -34.13 7.28 13.75
CA LEU A 468 -35.01 6.33 13.06
C LEU A 468 -34.46 4.91 13.23
N THR A 469 -35.27 4.02 13.82
CA THR A 469 -34.90 2.61 14.04
C THR A 469 -35.66 1.68 13.09
N GLN A 470 -34.93 0.87 12.35
CA GLN A 470 -35.46 -0.28 11.62
C GLN A 470 -35.69 -1.45 12.58
N SER A 471 -36.95 -1.77 12.90
CA SER A 471 -37.23 -2.92 13.76
C SER A 471 -36.86 -4.24 13.08
N SER A 472 -36.52 -5.24 13.89
CA SER A 472 -36.18 -6.58 13.39
C SER A 472 -37.33 -7.19 12.57
N GLY A 473 -37.00 -7.77 11.42
CA GLY A 473 -37.97 -8.43 10.53
C GLY A 473 -38.68 -7.51 9.53
N HIS A 474 -38.41 -6.20 9.54
CA HIS A 474 -39.10 -5.23 8.68
C HIS A 474 -38.17 -4.64 7.61
N THR A 475 -38.60 -4.66 6.35
CA THR A 475 -37.80 -4.15 5.22
C THR A 475 -38.07 -2.68 4.95
N PHE A 476 -37.07 -1.97 4.43
CA PHE A 476 -37.23 -0.62 3.89
C PHE A 476 -37.04 -0.67 2.38
N THR A 477 -38.00 -0.14 1.63
CA THR A 477 -37.92 0.07 0.19
C THR A 477 -38.05 1.56 -0.08
N ILE A 478 -37.00 2.16 -0.63
CA ILE A 478 -36.91 3.57 -0.94
C ILE A 478 -36.89 3.70 -2.47
N GLY A 479 -37.74 4.55 -3.02
CA GLY A 479 -37.89 4.78 -4.45
C GLY A 479 -36.81 5.67 -5.05
N SER A 480 -37.18 6.34 -6.14
CA SER A 480 -36.26 7.11 -7.00
C SER A 480 -35.64 8.34 -6.34
N GLU A 481 -36.29 8.91 -5.31
CA GLU A 481 -35.75 10.09 -4.60
C GLU A 481 -34.66 9.69 -3.60
N GLY A 482 -34.51 8.39 -3.33
CA GLY A 482 -33.38 7.87 -2.58
C GLY A 482 -33.35 8.29 -1.11
N TRP A 483 -32.16 8.20 -0.54
CA TRP A 483 -31.86 8.48 0.85
C TRP A 483 -30.93 9.69 0.94
N ILE A 484 -31.33 10.71 1.68
CA ILE A 484 -30.51 11.89 1.96
C ILE A 484 -30.40 12.07 3.47
N GLN A 485 -29.19 12.11 4.01
CA GLN A 485 -28.97 12.32 5.43
C GLN A 485 -27.92 13.39 5.72
N THR A 486 -28.34 14.52 6.26
CA THR A 486 -27.45 15.62 6.68
C THR A 486 -27.24 15.67 8.19
N ALA A 487 -28.16 15.13 9.00
CA ALA A 487 -28.01 14.96 10.45
C ALA A 487 -28.78 13.73 11.00
N GLY A 488 -29.05 13.69 12.31
CA GLY A 488 -29.76 12.61 13.00
C GLY A 488 -29.05 11.25 13.02
N THR A 489 -29.74 10.25 13.56
CA THR A 489 -29.28 8.86 13.66
C THR A 489 -30.21 7.91 12.93
N PHE A 490 -29.66 6.97 12.16
CA PHE A 490 -30.37 5.80 11.66
C PHE A 490 -29.79 4.53 12.27
N LEU A 491 -30.65 3.65 12.77
CA LEU A 491 -30.30 2.34 13.34
C LEU A 491 -30.94 1.22 12.52
N GLY A 492 -30.13 0.60 11.66
CA GLY A 492 -30.51 -0.57 10.87
C GLY A 492 -30.74 -1.81 11.73
N GLY A 493 -31.74 -2.60 11.33
CA GLY A 493 -32.11 -3.86 11.94
C GLY A 493 -31.35 -5.02 11.30
N ASN A 494 -32.08 -6.08 10.95
CA ASN A 494 -31.52 -7.30 10.33
C ASN A 494 -32.12 -7.66 8.97
N SER A 495 -33.06 -6.85 8.48
CA SER A 495 -33.79 -7.09 7.24
C SER A 495 -33.29 -6.17 6.14
N ALA A 496 -33.52 -6.55 4.89
CA ALA A 496 -33.00 -5.80 3.75
C ALA A 496 -33.49 -4.34 3.71
N ILE A 497 -32.60 -3.46 3.28
CA ILE A 497 -32.90 -2.07 2.92
C ILE A 497 -32.56 -1.95 1.43
N THR A 498 -33.52 -1.54 0.62
CA THR A 498 -33.35 -1.33 -0.81
C THR A 498 -33.56 0.14 -1.13
N ILE A 499 -32.56 0.78 -1.73
CA ILE A 499 -32.61 2.18 -2.17
C ILE A 499 -32.54 2.18 -3.69
N ASN A 500 -33.67 2.42 -4.32
CA ASN A 500 -33.83 2.54 -5.77
C ASN A 500 -33.48 3.95 -6.28
N GLY A 501 -32.57 4.63 -5.60
CA GLY A 501 -32.11 5.98 -5.92
C GLY A 501 -30.70 6.16 -5.38
N ASN A 502 -30.31 7.39 -5.08
CA ASN A 502 -29.03 7.64 -4.43
C ASN A 502 -29.08 7.33 -2.94
N PHE A 503 -27.96 6.83 -2.41
CA PHE A 503 -27.67 6.95 -1.00
C PHE A 503 -26.68 8.11 -0.81
N ASP A 504 -27.14 9.20 -0.23
CA ASP A 504 -26.36 10.41 0.01
C ASP A 504 -26.28 10.69 1.53
N GLN A 505 -25.08 10.54 2.12
CA GLN A 505 -24.82 10.89 3.52
C GLN A 505 -23.84 12.07 3.63
N PHE A 506 -24.35 13.20 4.10
CA PHE A 506 -23.61 14.44 4.37
C PHE A 506 -23.39 14.69 5.86
N GLY A 507 -23.98 13.91 6.76
CA GLY A 507 -23.77 14.02 8.19
C GLY A 507 -24.51 12.97 8.99
N GLY A 508 -24.64 13.20 10.30
CA GLY A 508 -25.29 12.26 11.22
C GLY A 508 -24.58 10.91 11.36
N GLN A 509 -25.29 9.95 11.94
CA GLN A 509 -24.85 8.57 12.10
C GLN A 509 -25.79 7.64 11.33
N PHE A 510 -25.24 6.78 10.47
CA PHE A 510 -25.98 5.75 9.76
C PHE A 510 -25.41 4.39 10.15
N THR A 511 -26.19 3.61 10.90
CA THR A 511 -25.89 2.19 11.14
C THR A 511 -26.66 1.38 10.11
N SER A 512 -25.96 0.72 9.20
CA SER A 512 -26.55 -0.15 8.20
C SER A 512 -27.30 -1.32 8.85
N THR A 513 -28.18 -1.95 8.07
CA THR A 513 -28.76 -3.24 8.44
C THR A 513 -27.67 -4.32 8.49
N SER A 514 -27.83 -5.29 9.39
CA SER A 514 -27.03 -6.53 9.37
C SER A 514 -27.46 -7.50 8.26
N GLY A 515 -28.53 -7.17 7.52
CA GLY A 515 -28.92 -7.83 6.27
C GLY A 515 -28.17 -7.26 5.08
N THR A 516 -28.88 -7.04 3.96
CA THR A 516 -28.33 -6.37 2.78
C THR A 516 -28.85 -4.94 2.68
N LEU A 517 -27.95 -3.95 2.60
CA LEU A 517 -28.23 -2.62 2.08
C LEU A 517 -27.92 -2.63 0.57
N SER A 518 -28.96 -2.61 -0.25
CA SER A 518 -28.83 -2.54 -1.72
C SER A 518 -29.04 -1.11 -2.18
N VAL A 519 -28.09 -0.56 -2.93
CA VAL A 519 -28.17 0.77 -3.53
C VAL A 519 -28.05 0.66 -5.04
N GLY A 520 -28.96 1.32 -5.74
CA GLY A 520 -28.96 1.42 -7.20
C GLY A 520 -30.34 1.24 -7.81
N TYR A 521 -30.60 1.96 -8.91
CA TYR A 521 -31.79 1.80 -9.74
C TYR A 521 -31.54 2.26 -11.16
N TYR A 522 -32.17 1.55 -12.09
CA TYR A 522 -32.15 1.83 -13.52
C TYR A 522 -33.21 2.85 -13.89
N VAL A 523 -32.79 3.99 -14.44
CA VAL A 523 -33.69 4.88 -15.18
C VAL A 523 -33.25 4.91 -16.64
N ALA A 524 -34.04 4.31 -17.52
CA ALA A 524 -33.79 4.32 -18.96
C ALA A 524 -33.71 5.77 -19.49
N GLY A 525 -32.59 6.15 -20.09
CA GLY A 525 -32.45 7.45 -20.77
C GLY A 525 -32.07 8.64 -19.88
N VAL A 526 -31.71 8.44 -18.60
CA VAL A 526 -31.24 9.50 -17.70
C VAL A 526 -29.75 9.30 -17.42
N ASN A 527 -28.93 10.34 -17.67
CA ASN A 527 -27.47 10.31 -17.46
C ASN A 527 -27.05 10.49 -15.99
N ASN A 528 -27.99 10.37 -15.04
CA ASN A 528 -27.68 10.54 -13.63
C ASN A 528 -27.06 9.24 -13.12
N LEU A 529 -25.77 9.30 -12.81
CA LEU A 529 -25.00 8.22 -12.20
C LEU A 529 -25.52 7.99 -10.79
N ASN A 530 -26.60 7.21 -10.65
CA ASN A 530 -27.10 6.85 -9.34
C ASN A 530 -26.01 6.10 -8.56
N GLY A 531 -25.93 6.31 -7.25
CA GLY A 531 -24.72 5.97 -6.52
C GLY A 531 -24.82 5.92 -5.01
N PHE A 532 -23.71 5.49 -4.41
CA PHE A 532 -23.47 5.51 -2.97
C PHE A 532 -22.47 6.63 -2.67
N ASN A 533 -22.93 7.72 -2.08
CA ASN A 533 -22.13 8.90 -1.75
C ASN A 533 -22.05 9.06 -0.24
N PHE A 534 -20.86 8.81 0.30
CA PHE A 534 -20.53 9.03 1.70
C PHE A 534 -19.58 10.23 1.81
N ASN A 535 -20.18 11.39 2.08
CA ASN A 535 -19.49 12.68 2.07
C ASN A 535 -18.99 13.08 3.45
N SER A 536 -19.80 12.87 4.49
CA SER A 536 -19.47 13.13 5.90
C SER A 536 -20.43 12.43 6.85
N GLY A 537 -20.10 12.46 8.15
CA GLY A 537 -20.85 11.74 9.18
C GLY A 537 -20.14 10.45 9.60
N THR A 538 -20.90 9.55 10.22
CA THR A 538 -20.42 8.22 10.64
C THR A 538 -21.25 7.15 9.94
N PHE A 539 -20.59 6.21 9.28
CA PHE A 539 -21.21 5.01 8.72
C PHE A 539 -20.76 3.77 9.51
N ILE A 540 -21.69 2.96 9.96
CA ILE A 540 -21.44 1.71 10.70
C ILE A 540 -22.07 0.56 9.92
N HIS A 541 -21.28 -0.38 9.43
CA HIS A 541 -21.74 -1.46 8.57
C HIS A 541 -22.60 -2.54 9.27
N ASN A 542 -22.54 -2.64 10.61
CA ASN A 542 -23.34 -3.58 11.42
C ASN A 542 -23.23 -5.06 11.00
N SER A 543 -22.02 -5.47 10.61
CA SER A 543 -21.73 -6.80 10.03
C SER A 543 -22.65 -7.25 8.88
N GLY A 544 -23.30 -6.30 8.19
CA GLY A 544 -24.13 -6.57 7.02
C GLY A 544 -23.40 -6.40 5.71
N LYS A 545 -24.14 -6.60 4.63
CA LYS A 545 -23.65 -6.47 3.25
C LYS A 545 -24.13 -5.18 2.62
N VAL A 546 -23.22 -4.40 2.05
CA VAL A 546 -23.55 -3.30 1.15
C VAL A 546 -23.39 -3.78 -0.29
N MET A 547 -24.47 -3.71 -1.05
CA MET A 547 -24.53 -4.14 -2.45
C MET A 547 -24.78 -2.94 -3.34
N ILE A 548 -23.93 -2.75 -4.35
CA ILE A 548 -24.20 -1.85 -5.47
C ILE A 548 -24.75 -2.69 -6.62
N LYS A 549 -26.03 -2.52 -6.91
CA LYS A 549 -26.73 -3.29 -7.95
C LYS A 549 -27.31 -2.39 -9.02
N HIS A 550 -26.84 -2.56 -10.25
CA HIS A 550 -27.24 -1.74 -11.39
C HIS A 550 -27.47 -2.65 -12.60
N SER A 551 -28.64 -2.60 -13.22
CA SER A 551 -28.91 -3.38 -14.44
C SER A 551 -29.54 -2.49 -15.49
N GLY A 552 -28.92 -2.32 -16.66
CA GLY A 552 -29.39 -1.34 -17.62
C GLY A 552 -28.75 -1.41 -19.01
N ASN A 553 -29.31 -0.64 -19.95
CA ASN A 553 -28.71 -0.41 -21.26
C ASN A 553 -27.87 0.88 -21.22
N TYR A 554 -26.54 0.73 -21.09
CA TYR A 554 -25.62 1.87 -20.87
C TYR A 554 -25.04 2.47 -22.16
N GLY A 555 -25.48 2.00 -23.34
CA GLY A 555 -25.04 2.52 -24.63
C GLY A 555 -23.51 2.60 -24.77
N SER A 556 -23.01 3.73 -25.26
CA SER A 556 -21.57 4.00 -25.43
C SER A 556 -20.88 4.61 -24.19
N SER A 557 -21.62 5.17 -23.23
CA SER A 557 -21.02 5.77 -22.02
C SER A 557 -20.45 4.70 -21.11
N LYS A 558 -21.16 3.56 -20.96
CA LYS A 558 -20.75 2.43 -20.11
C LYS A 558 -20.53 2.79 -18.62
N ASP A 559 -20.82 4.00 -18.17
CA ASP A 559 -20.76 4.34 -16.75
C ASP A 559 -22.10 3.99 -16.11
N ALA A 560 -22.11 2.99 -15.23
CA ALA A 560 -23.34 2.44 -14.67
C ALA A 560 -23.70 3.01 -13.31
N GLY A 561 -22.70 3.38 -12.52
CA GLY A 561 -22.89 3.96 -11.20
C GLY A 561 -21.62 4.60 -10.66
N ARG A 562 -21.78 5.39 -9.61
CA ARG A 562 -20.68 6.08 -8.94
C ARG A 562 -20.74 5.85 -7.44
N MET A 563 -19.60 5.58 -6.83
CA MET A 563 -19.41 5.60 -5.39
C MET A 563 -18.46 6.76 -5.06
N THR A 564 -18.89 7.70 -4.24
CA THR A 564 -18.06 8.83 -3.79
C THR A 564 -17.78 8.66 -2.30
N ILE A 565 -16.50 8.52 -1.94
CA ILE A 565 -16.02 8.24 -0.58
C ILE A 565 -15.11 9.37 -0.16
N ASP A 566 -15.67 10.25 0.63
CA ASP A 566 -15.11 11.55 0.94
C ASP A 566 -14.64 11.60 2.43
N ASN A 567 -14.88 10.51 3.16
CA ASN A 567 -14.38 10.23 4.50
C ASN A 567 -14.04 8.75 4.62
N SER A 568 -13.32 8.35 5.68
CA SER A 568 -13.02 6.94 5.94
C SER A 568 -14.29 6.10 5.98
N LEU A 569 -14.40 5.18 5.03
CA LEU A 569 -15.52 4.25 4.94
C LEU A 569 -15.01 2.83 5.09
N THR A 570 -15.60 2.12 6.04
CA THR A 570 -15.34 0.71 6.27
C THR A 570 -16.64 -0.07 6.08
N LEU A 571 -16.62 -1.03 5.18
CA LEU A 571 -17.71 -1.97 4.91
C LEU A 571 -17.32 -3.35 5.40
N TYR A 572 -18.30 -4.16 5.80
CA TYR A 572 -18.04 -5.54 6.21
C TYR A 572 -18.01 -6.46 5.00
N ASP A 573 -19.19 -6.70 4.41
CA ASP A 573 -19.30 -7.29 3.09
C ASP A 573 -19.63 -6.21 2.07
N PHE A 574 -18.92 -6.22 0.95
CA PHE A 574 -19.15 -5.33 -0.18
C PHE A 574 -19.40 -6.16 -1.44
N GLU A 575 -20.55 -5.96 -2.08
CA GLU A 575 -20.93 -6.66 -3.31
C GLU A 575 -21.12 -5.67 -4.46
N VAL A 576 -20.50 -5.96 -5.61
CA VAL A 576 -20.71 -5.22 -6.86
C VAL A 576 -21.30 -6.17 -7.90
N ASP A 577 -22.48 -5.79 -8.40
CA ASP A 577 -23.27 -6.55 -9.36
C ASP A 577 -23.88 -5.62 -10.40
N ILE A 578 -23.18 -5.45 -11.54
CA ILE A 578 -23.56 -4.48 -12.58
C ILE A 578 -23.80 -5.19 -13.91
N ASP A 579 -25.03 -5.18 -14.40
CA ASP A 579 -25.46 -5.87 -15.62
C ASP A 579 -25.68 -4.90 -16.79
N ASP A 580 -24.87 -5.03 -17.86
CA ASP A 580 -25.08 -4.31 -19.11
C ASP A 580 -25.94 -5.10 -20.09
N LEU A 581 -27.24 -4.76 -20.11
CA LEU A 581 -28.25 -5.36 -20.98
C LEU A 581 -28.09 -4.96 -22.46
N SER A 582 -27.12 -4.09 -22.79
CA SER A 582 -26.87 -3.64 -24.16
C SER A 582 -25.87 -4.51 -24.93
N SER A 583 -25.08 -5.33 -24.23
CA SER A 583 -23.92 -6.00 -24.83
C SER A 583 -24.30 -7.31 -25.54
N THR A 584 -24.35 -7.31 -26.87
CA THR A 584 -24.52 -8.55 -27.64
C THR A 584 -23.21 -9.34 -27.81
N SER A 585 -22.08 -8.75 -27.41
CA SER A 585 -20.71 -9.20 -27.69
C SER A 585 -20.02 -9.92 -26.54
N GLY A 586 -20.73 -10.32 -25.48
CA GLY A 586 -20.17 -11.10 -24.37
C GLY A 586 -19.28 -10.34 -23.39
N TYR A 587 -18.97 -9.06 -23.65
CA TYR A 587 -18.18 -8.21 -22.77
C TYR A 587 -19.04 -7.13 -22.12
N ASN A 588 -19.19 -7.18 -20.78
CA ASN A 588 -19.87 -6.14 -20.03
C ASN A 588 -18.86 -5.02 -19.72
N GLY A 589 -19.00 -3.93 -20.47
CA GLY A 589 -18.17 -2.75 -20.30
C GLY A 589 -18.66 -1.81 -19.21
N ALA A 590 -19.77 -2.10 -18.51
CA ALA A 590 -20.37 -1.22 -17.53
C ALA A 590 -19.48 -1.05 -16.29
N ARG A 591 -19.36 0.19 -15.80
CA ARG A 591 -18.35 0.58 -14.79
C ARG A 591 -19.01 1.15 -13.55
N LEU A 592 -18.55 0.70 -12.39
CA LEU A 592 -18.63 1.42 -11.12
C LEU A 592 -17.38 2.29 -10.97
N GLY A 593 -17.56 3.59 -10.93
CA GLY A 593 -16.48 4.49 -10.54
C GLY A 593 -16.44 4.68 -9.02
N ILE A 594 -15.36 4.29 -8.36
CA ILE A 594 -15.12 4.55 -6.93
C ILE A 594 -14.16 5.74 -6.83
N TYR A 595 -14.60 6.85 -6.23
CA TYR A 595 -13.82 8.09 -6.17
C TYR A 595 -13.69 8.58 -4.74
N GLY A 596 -12.50 9.11 -4.43
CA GLY A 596 -12.23 9.82 -3.19
C GLY A 596 -11.14 9.18 -2.35
N ARG A 597 -10.79 9.82 -1.22
CA ARG A 597 -9.75 9.38 -0.28
C ARG A 597 -10.22 9.68 1.15
N PRO A 598 -9.88 8.83 2.15
CA PRO A 598 -9.00 7.66 2.08
C PRO A 598 -9.61 6.44 1.36
N HIS A 599 -8.85 5.35 1.21
CA HIS A 599 -9.30 4.13 0.52
C HIS A 599 -10.55 3.54 1.19
N LEU A 600 -11.40 2.91 0.38
CA LEU A 600 -12.47 2.06 0.89
C LEU A 600 -11.85 0.86 1.61
N VAL A 601 -12.26 0.59 2.85
CA VAL A 601 -11.84 -0.61 3.57
C VAL A 601 -12.96 -1.65 3.55
N VAL A 602 -12.64 -2.89 3.19
CA VAL A 602 -13.58 -4.03 3.27
C VAL A 602 -13.04 -5.05 4.26
N GLU A 603 -13.79 -5.32 5.34
CA GLU A 603 -13.32 -6.14 6.46
C GLU A 603 -13.47 -7.64 6.27
N ASN A 604 -14.54 -8.12 5.61
CA ASN A 604 -14.88 -9.55 5.60
C ASN A 604 -14.91 -10.19 4.21
N ALA A 605 -15.73 -9.69 3.28
CA ALA A 605 -15.77 -10.23 1.94
C ALA A 605 -16.01 -9.15 0.89
N PHE A 606 -15.16 -9.13 -0.13
CA PHE A 606 -15.43 -8.39 -1.34
C PHE A 606 -15.92 -9.34 -2.44
N ILE A 607 -17.18 -9.18 -2.84
CA ILE A 607 -17.89 -10.03 -3.79
C ILE A 607 -18.06 -9.26 -5.10
N PHE A 608 -17.42 -9.74 -6.17
CA PHE A 608 -17.46 -9.09 -7.48
C PHE A 608 -18.08 -10.04 -8.52
N LYS A 609 -19.25 -9.68 -9.04
CA LYS A 609 -20.03 -10.53 -9.96
C LYS A 609 -19.98 -10.04 -11.41
N ASN A 610 -20.51 -8.85 -11.65
CA ASN A 610 -20.71 -8.32 -13.01
C ASN A 610 -20.22 -6.86 -13.11
N GLY A 611 -19.73 -6.48 -14.29
CA GLY A 611 -19.25 -5.13 -14.61
C GLY A 611 -17.76 -4.90 -14.31
N GLN A 612 -17.36 -3.64 -14.19
CA GLN A 612 -15.98 -3.19 -13.99
C GLN A 612 -15.89 -2.22 -12.82
N ILE A 613 -14.72 -2.09 -12.19
CA ILE A 613 -14.48 -1.13 -11.09
C ILE A 613 -13.27 -0.27 -11.40
N ASN A 614 -13.47 1.05 -11.43
CA ASN A 614 -12.42 2.02 -11.74
C ASN A 614 -12.32 3.08 -10.65
N GLY A 615 -11.13 3.67 -10.49
CA GLY A 615 -10.90 4.80 -9.60
C GLY A 615 -10.00 4.44 -8.42
N SER A 616 -10.31 4.97 -7.23
CA SER A 616 -9.48 4.86 -6.03
C SER A 616 -9.26 3.41 -5.58
N PRO A 617 -8.12 3.10 -4.93
CA PRO A 617 -7.85 1.77 -4.38
C PRO A 617 -8.85 1.33 -3.30
N ILE A 618 -8.99 0.01 -3.18
CA ILE A 618 -9.74 -0.66 -2.11
C ILE A 618 -8.74 -1.43 -1.24
N ASP A 619 -8.82 -1.26 0.07
CA ASP A 619 -8.06 -2.01 1.06
C ASP A 619 -8.92 -3.17 1.57
N LEU A 620 -8.51 -4.40 1.26
CA LEU A 620 -9.22 -5.62 1.62
C LEU A 620 -8.52 -6.34 2.76
N LEU A 621 -9.25 -6.49 3.87
CA LEU A 621 -8.84 -7.25 5.06
C LEU A 621 -9.47 -8.66 5.11
N GLY A 622 -10.39 -8.93 4.18
CA GLY A 622 -11.19 -10.14 4.12
C GLY A 622 -10.97 -10.96 2.85
N SER A 623 -11.87 -11.89 2.58
CA SER A 623 -11.82 -12.73 1.38
C SER A 623 -12.20 -11.97 0.11
N LEU A 624 -11.67 -12.42 -1.02
CA LEU A 624 -12.10 -11.98 -2.35
C LEU A 624 -12.93 -13.09 -3.01
N GLU A 625 -14.13 -12.77 -3.46
CA GLU A 625 -14.95 -13.68 -4.26
C GLU A 625 -15.25 -13.08 -5.63
N VAL A 626 -14.76 -13.70 -6.69
CA VAL A 626 -15.02 -13.28 -8.07
C VAL A 626 -15.89 -14.31 -8.74
N TYR A 627 -17.04 -13.88 -9.25
CA TYR A 627 -18.00 -14.74 -9.91
C TYR A 627 -18.25 -14.27 -11.33
N CYS A 628 -18.73 -15.20 -12.16
CA CYS A 628 -19.61 -14.89 -13.28
C CYS A 628 -20.84 -15.78 -13.11
N THR A 629 -21.95 -15.20 -12.63
CA THR A 629 -23.13 -15.96 -12.16
C THR A 629 -24.27 -16.07 -13.16
N ASP A 630 -24.07 -15.62 -14.39
CA ASP A 630 -25.17 -15.56 -15.33
C ASP A 630 -25.19 -16.89 -16.09
N GLY A 631 -26.01 -17.83 -15.63
CA GLY A 631 -26.37 -19.06 -16.34
C GLY A 631 -27.10 -18.82 -17.67
N GLU A 632 -27.03 -17.60 -18.21
CA GLU A 632 -27.48 -17.24 -19.54
C GLU A 632 -26.27 -17.29 -20.47
N SER A 633 -26.37 -18.14 -21.49
CA SER A 633 -25.34 -18.34 -22.49
C SER A 633 -24.93 -17.02 -23.16
N GLY A 634 -23.85 -16.40 -22.68
CA GLY A 634 -22.95 -15.57 -23.48
C GLY A 634 -22.94 -14.06 -23.26
N GLN A 635 -23.48 -13.48 -22.18
CA GLN A 635 -23.45 -12.02 -22.00
C GLN A 635 -23.29 -11.63 -20.52
N SER A 636 -22.18 -10.93 -20.22
CA SER A 636 -21.88 -10.19 -18.96
C SER A 636 -21.21 -10.94 -17.81
N CYS A 637 -19.88 -10.79 -17.68
CA CYS A 637 -19.11 -11.20 -16.51
C CYS A 637 -18.41 -10.00 -15.87
N ALA A 638 -17.93 -10.14 -14.63
CA ALA A 638 -16.92 -9.25 -14.03
C ALA A 638 -15.74 -9.06 -15.00
N GLY A 639 -15.55 -7.84 -15.46
CA GLY A 639 -14.64 -7.46 -16.53
C GLY A 639 -13.33 -6.83 -16.06
N GLY A 640 -12.96 -7.00 -14.78
CA GLY A 640 -11.82 -6.29 -14.16
C GLY A 640 -11.97 -4.78 -14.20
N GLY A 641 -10.92 -4.04 -13.88
CA GLY A 641 -10.95 -2.58 -13.90
C GLY A 641 -9.65 -1.95 -13.39
N ALA A 642 -9.57 -0.63 -13.51
CA ALA A 642 -8.34 0.11 -13.24
C ALA A 642 -8.02 0.27 -11.74
N THR A 643 -8.98 0.01 -10.86
CA THR A 643 -8.82 0.09 -9.40
C THR A 643 -7.77 -0.91 -8.91
N GLU A 644 -6.96 -0.49 -7.94
CA GLU A 644 -6.07 -1.39 -7.20
C GLU A 644 -6.82 -2.01 -6.02
N LEU A 645 -6.67 -3.31 -5.83
CA LEU A 645 -7.17 -4.04 -4.66
C LEU A 645 -5.98 -4.46 -3.79
N ASN A 646 -5.81 -3.77 -2.67
CA ASN A 646 -4.74 -4.00 -1.71
C ASN A 646 -5.12 -5.13 -0.75
N ILE A 647 -4.36 -6.23 -0.78
CA ILE A 647 -4.47 -7.34 0.16
C ILE A 647 -3.53 -7.03 1.34
N LEU A 648 -4.11 -6.73 2.50
CA LEU A 648 -3.36 -6.25 3.67
C LEU A 648 -3.23 -7.30 4.79
N THR A 649 -4.03 -8.36 4.74
CA THR A 649 -4.05 -9.44 5.75
C THR A 649 -4.09 -10.81 5.10
N ASN A 650 -3.89 -11.85 5.91
CA ASN A 650 -3.97 -13.23 5.45
C ASN A 650 -5.39 -13.57 5.07
N GLN A 651 -5.62 -13.87 3.79
CA GLN A 651 -6.95 -14.14 3.27
C GLN A 651 -6.94 -15.08 2.06
N THR A 652 -8.13 -15.57 1.73
CA THR A 652 -8.34 -16.47 0.60
C THR A 652 -9.06 -15.76 -0.54
N TYR A 653 -8.89 -16.30 -1.75
CA TYR A 653 -9.74 -15.96 -2.89
C TYR A 653 -10.52 -17.15 -3.42
N LYS A 654 -11.71 -16.83 -3.92
CA LYS A 654 -12.59 -17.73 -4.64
C LYS A 654 -12.85 -17.16 -6.02
N HIS A 655 -12.85 -18.04 -7.00
CA HIS A 655 -13.10 -17.65 -8.38
C HIS A 655 -13.94 -18.72 -9.08
N GLN A 656 -14.99 -18.28 -9.78
CA GLN A 656 -15.91 -19.13 -10.52
C GLN A 656 -16.28 -18.49 -11.87
N GLY A 657 -16.37 -19.32 -12.92
CA GLY A 657 -16.68 -18.86 -14.28
C GLY A 657 -15.53 -18.08 -14.92
N ASP A 658 -15.87 -17.11 -15.76
CA ASP A 658 -14.91 -16.29 -16.53
C ASP A 658 -14.67 -14.89 -15.94
N GLY A 659 -15.12 -14.65 -14.70
CA GLY A 659 -14.98 -13.37 -14.00
C GLY A 659 -13.52 -12.95 -13.85
N LYS A 660 -13.24 -11.65 -13.96
CA LYS A 660 -11.88 -11.09 -13.85
C LYS A 660 -11.80 -10.11 -12.68
N ALA A 661 -10.87 -10.35 -11.76
CA ALA A 661 -10.58 -9.44 -10.66
C ALA A 661 -9.81 -8.19 -11.16
N PRO A 662 -9.88 -7.06 -10.42
CA PRO A 662 -9.06 -5.89 -10.70
C PRO A 662 -7.56 -6.15 -10.44
N TYR A 663 -6.73 -5.11 -10.57
CA TYR A 663 -5.29 -5.19 -10.28
C TYR A 663 -5.05 -5.50 -8.79
N ILE A 664 -4.32 -6.57 -8.49
CA ILE A 664 -4.10 -7.05 -7.12
C ILE A 664 -2.71 -6.62 -6.62
N VAL A 665 -2.67 -6.00 -5.43
CA VAL A 665 -1.42 -5.69 -4.73
C VAL A 665 -1.39 -6.43 -3.40
N VAL A 666 -0.43 -7.33 -3.19
CA VAL A 666 -0.25 -8.07 -1.94
C VAL A 666 0.93 -7.49 -1.16
N LYS A 667 0.68 -6.96 0.05
CA LYS A 667 1.70 -6.28 0.84
C LYS A 667 1.62 -6.57 2.34
N ASN A 668 2.52 -6.00 3.13
CA ASN A 668 2.56 -6.11 4.60
C ASN A 668 2.72 -7.55 5.15
N GLY A 669 3.36 -8.44 4.40
CA GLY A 669 3.52 -9.86 4.73
C GLY A 669 2.22 -10.67 4.58
N ALA A 670 1.18 -10.12 3.95
CA ALA A 670 -0.09 -10.79 3.75
C ALA A 670 0.07 -12.04 2.88
N THR A 671 -0.70 -13.07 3.23
CA THR A 671 -0.85 -14.29 2.42
C THR A 671 -2.15 -14.22 1.63
N PHE A 672 -2.09 -14.55 0.33
CA PHE A 672 -3.24 -14.58 -0.56
C PHE A 672 -3.26 -15.90 -1.33
N SER A 673 -4.20 -16.78 -0.99
CA SER A 673 -4.20 -18.18 -1.45
C SER A 673 -5.58 -18.64 -1.89
N PRO A 674 -5.68 -19.63 -2.79
CA PRO A 674 -6.97 -20.11 -3.26
C PRO A 674 -7.72 -20.82 -2.15
N GLU A 675 -9.04 -20.63 -2.08
CA GLU A 675 -9.92 -21.55 -1.37
C GLU A 675 -9.84 -22.96 -2.01
N ALA A 676 -10.07 -24.02 -1.24
CA ALA A 676 -9.78 -25.40 -1.64
C ALA A 676 -10.41 -25.87 -2.98
N SER A 677 -11.52 -25.28 -3.41
CA SER A 677 -12.20 -25.60 -4.68
C SER A 677 -11.79 -24.72 -5.86
N THR A 678 -10.92 -23.73 -5.65
CA THR A 678 -10.56 -22.73 -6.66
C THR A 678 -9.46 -23.25 -7.58
N THR A 679 -9.83 -23.63 -8.80
CA THR A 679 -8.91 -24.16 -9.83
C THR A 679 -8.53 -23.14 -10.88
N SER A 680 -9.15 -21.96 -10.88
CA SER A 680 -8.80 -20.88 -11.80
C SER A 680 -8.81 -19.56 -11.07
N PHE A 681 -8.06 -18.58 -11.55
CA PHE A 681 -8.12 -17.20 -11.07
C PHE A 681 -7.67 -16.27 -12.18
N ARG A 682 -8.45 -15.21 -12.42
CA ARG A 682 -8.17 -14.24 -13.47
C ARG A 682 -8.08 -12.83 -12.90
N VAL A 683 -7.04 -12.09 -13.25
CA VAL A 683 -6.76 -10.73 -12.75
C VAL A 683 -6.27 -9.82 -13.87
N GLU A 684 -6.40 -8.50 -13.67
CA GLU A 684 -5.76 -7.50 -14.57
C GLU A 684 -4.23 -7.48 -14.40
N GLY A 685 -3.73 -7.71 -13.19
CA GLY A 685 -2.31 -7.79 -12.87
C GLY A 685 -2.09 -8.18 -11.41
N LEU A 686 -0.87 -8.55 -11.08
CA LEU A 686 -0.45 -8.97 -9.75
C LEU A 686 0.87 -8.30 -9.37
N ASP A 687 0.88 -7.65 -8.22
CA ASP A 687 2.06 -7.02 -7.62
C ASP A 687 2.25 -7.49 -6.19
N LEU A 688 3.38 -8.14 -5.92
CA LEU A 688 3.75 -8.63 -4.60
C LEU A 688 4.80 -7.70 -3.98
N GLN A 689 4.38 -6.80 -3.09
CA GLN A 689 5.22 -5.84 -2.36
C GLN A 689 5.38 -6.28 -0.89
N ASN A 690 6.28 -7.23 -0.60
CA ASN A 690 6.33 -7.94 0.68
C ASN A 690 5.05 -8.75 0.94
N GLY A 691 4.73 -9.71 0.07
CA GLY A 691 3.53 -10.54 0.17
C GLY A 691 3.77 -11.98 -0.29
N VAL A 692 2.86 -12.88 0.09
CA VAL A 692 2.88 -14.29 -0.32
C VAL A 692 1.65 -14.58 -1.15
N PHE A 693 1.83 -14.98 -2.40
CA PHE A 693 0.75 -15.42 -3.28
C PHE A 693 0.90 -16.89 -3.63
N THR A 694 -0.20 -17.63 -3.51
CA THR A 694 -0.32 -19.00 -4.04
C THR A 694 -1.29 -18.96 -5.22
N ALA A 695 -0.86 -19.44 -6.38
CA ALA A 695 -1.70 -19.60 -7.56
C ALA A 695 -2.69 -20.78 -7.39
N PRO A 696 -3.82 -20.79 -8.13
CA PRO A 696 -4.70 -21.96 -8.20
C PRO A 696 -3.97 -23.17 -8.82
N THR A 697 -4.47 -24.37 -8.55
CA THR A 697 -3.92 -25.62 -9.12
C THR A 697 -4.16 -25.81 -10.61
N GLY A 698 -5.07 -25.03 -11.21
CA GLY A 698 -5.34 -25.05 -12.64
C GLY A 698 -4.74 -23.83 -13.33
N ILE A 699 -5.56 -22.86 -13.72
CA ILE A 699 -5.12 -21.72 -14.55
C ILE A 699 -5.12 -20.42 -13.75
N PHE A 700 -3.94 -19.83 -13.57
CA PHE A 700 -3.81 -18.43 -13.18
C PHE A 700 -3.63 -17.57 -14.43
N LYS A 701 -4.55 -16.66 -14.69
CA LYS A 701 -4.54 -15.83 -15.89
C LYS A 701 -4.38 -14.36 -15.52
N ILE A 702 -3.30 -13.74 -16.00
CA ILE A 702 -3.15 -12.29 -15.99
C ILE A 702 -3.55 -11.81 -17.37
N SER A 703 -4.60 -10.99 -17.44
CA SER A 703 -5.06 -10.49 -18.72
C SER A 703 -5.53 -9.05 -18.70
N ASP A 704 -5.00 -8.25 -19.63
CA ASP A 704 -5.28 -6.82 -19.76
C ASP A 704 -5.92 -6.50 -21.13
N ILE A 705 -6.88 -5.58 -21.13
CA ILE A 705 -7.53 -5.03 -22.33
C ILE A 705 -6.97 -3.65 -22.70
N TYR A 706 -6.29 -3.01 -21.75
CA TYR A 706 -5.65 -1.72 -21.89
C TYR A 706 -4.24 -1.81 -21.34
N LEU A 707 -3.35 -2.40 -22.14
CA LEU A 707 -1.91 -2.48 -21.84
C LEU A 707 -1.44 -1.19 -21.16
N ASP A 708 -1.17 -1.26 -19.85
CA ASP A 708 -0.42 -0.24 -19.13
C ASP A 708 0.91 -0.84 -18.69
N SER A 709 2.03 -0.15 -18.95
CA SER A 709 3.38 -0.64 -18.62
C SER A 709 3.61 -0.85 -17.13
N SER A 710 2.66 -0.39 -16.31
CA SER A 710 2.61 -0.55 -14.85
C SER A 710 1.90 -1.83 -14.39
N LYS A 711 1.29 -2.62 -15.29
CA LYS A 711 0.45 -3.78 -14.94
C LYS A 711 0.94 -5.07 -15.61
N GLY A 712 1.21 -6.09 -14.79
CA GLY A 712 1.75 -7.38 -15.23
C GLY A 712 1.97 -8.32 -14.06
N LEU A 713 3.11 -9.01 -14.03
CA LEU A 713 3.54 -9.81 -12.87
C LEU A 713 4.75 -9.15 -12.23
N LEU A 714 4.53 -8.47 -11.11
CA LEU A 714 5.58 -7.79 -10.34
C LEU A 714 5.77 -8.53 -9.02
N VAL A 715 7.00 -8.92 -8.72
CA VAL A 715 7.36 -9.66 -7.51
C VAL A 715 8.59 -9.02 -6.90
N SER A 716 8.45 -8.43 -5.70
CA SER A 716 9.61 -7.90 -4.98
C SER A 716 10.52 -9.02 -4.46
N SER A 717 11.79 -8.71 -4.20
CA SER A 717 12.78 -9.68 -3.68
C SER A 717 12.46 -10.24 -2.29
N ILE A 718 11.54 -9.60 -1.56
CA ILE A 718 11.06 -10.03 -0.24
C ILE A 718 9.68 -10.70 -0.29
N SER A 719 9.15 -10.92 -1.49
CA SER A 719 7.86 -11.59 -1.72
C SER A 719 8.03 -13.07 -2.08
N THR A 720 6.97 -13.84 -1.95
CA THR A 720 6.94 -15.25 -2.35
C THR A 720 5.78 -15.51 -3.32
N TYR A 721 6.09 -16.14 -4.44
CA TYR A 721 5.11 -16.65 -5.39
C TYR A 721 5.17 -18.19 -5.40
N SER A 722 4.03 -18.86 -5.26
CA SER A 722 3.89 -20.31 -5.37
C SER A 722 2.96 -20.66 -6.51
N HIS A 723 3.46 -21.39 -7.52
CA HIS A 723 2.69 -21.78 -8.70
C HIS A 723 1.68 -22.91 -8.45
N ASN A 724 1.81 -23.67 -7.35
CA ASN A 724 0.88 -24.73 -6.95
C ASN A 724 0.58 -25.78 -8.06
N ASN A 725 1.59 -26.13 -8.85
CA ASN A 725 1.50 -26.99 -10.04
C ASN A 725 0.47 -26.54 -11.10
N GLY A 726 0.09 -25.26 -11.10
CA GLY A 726 -0.83 -24.67 -12.06
C GLY A 726 -0.12 -23.92 -13.19
N GLN A 727 -0.85 -23.65 -14.26
CA GLN A 727 -0.40 -22.90 -15.43
C GLN A 727 -0.59 -21.39 -15.21
N LEU A 728 0.47 -20.61 -15.44
CA LEU A 728 0.37 -19.16 -15.61
C LEU A 728 0.09 -18.85 -17.10
N VAL A 729 -0.97 -18.11 -17.36
CA VAL A 729 -1.32 -17.59 -18.69
C VAL A 729 -1.22 -16.07 -18.68
N LEU A 730 -0.32 -15.53 -19.51
CA LEU A 730 -0.18 -14.11 -19.76
C LEU A 730 -0.90 -13.79 -21.07
N ASP A 731 -2.09 -13.21 -20.97
CA ASP A 731 -2.97 -12.92 -22.11
C ASP A 731 -3.19 -11.42 -22.24
N ALA A 732 -2.46 -10.77 -23.14
CA ALA A 732 -2.54 -9.33 -23.30
C ALA A 732 -3.17 -8.98 -24.65
N SER A 733 -4.23 -8.16 -24.63
CA SER A 733 -4.93 -7.71 -25.83
C SER A 733 -4.80 -6.20 -26.01
N ALA A 734 -4.20 -5.75 -27.12
CA ALA A 734 -4.10 -4.32 -27.42
C ALA A 734 -5.41 -3.82 -28.08
N SER A 735 -6.15 -2.96 -27.38
CA SER A 735 -7.38 -2.32 -27.87
C SER A 735 -7.11 -1.10 -28.77
N ALA A 736 -7.99 -0.88 -29.75
CA ALA A 736 -7.84 0.03 -30.88
C ALA A 736 -8.04 1.51 -30.50
N GLN A 737 -6.94 2.25 -30.24
CA GLN A 737 -6.65 3.61 -30.72
C GLN A 737 -5.13 3.78 -30.71
N CYS A 738 -4.51 3.70 -31.88
CA CYS A 738 -3.06 3.55 -32.06
C CYS A 738 -2.30 4.85 -31.70
N VAL A 739 -2.13 5.19 -30.41
CA VAL A 739 -1.11 6.14 -29.89
C VAL A 739 -0.77 5.74 -28.44
N ASP A 740 0.54 5.68 -28.12
CA ASP A 740 1.19 5.24 -26.87
C ASP A 740 1.23 3.71 -26.61
N LYS A 741 2.33 3.12 -27.10
CA LYS A 741 2.70 1.70 -27.03
C LYS A 741 3.04 1.32 -25.58
N LYS A 742 2.36 0.32 -25.00
CA LYS A 742 2.64 -0.15 -23.65
C LYS A 742 2.74 -1.69 -23.61
N ALA A 743 3.73 -2.19 -22.88
CA ALA A 743 4.06 -3.60 -22.73
C ALA A 743 3.47 -4.17 -21.43
N MET A 744 3.15 -5.46 -21.37
CA MET A 744 2.99 -6.13 -20.07
C MET A 744 4.38 -6.33 -19.47
N THR A 745 4.59 -5.94 -18.22
CA THR A 745 5.91 -6.06 -17.57
C THR A 745 5.96 -7.27 -16.65
N ILE A 746 7.05 -8.03 -16.72
CA ILE A 746 7.45 -9.00 -15.70
C ILE A 746 8.70 -8.46 -15.02
N ASP A 747 8.59 -8.18 -13.74
CA ASP A 747 9.69 -7.75 -12.87
C ASP A 747 9.71 -8.68 -11.65
N VAL A 748 10.72 -9.52 -11.56
CA VAL A 748 10.77 -10.64 -10.61
C VAL A 748 12.16 -10.77 -10.03
N PRO A 749 12.32 -11.21 -8.77
CA PRO A 749 13.65 -11.50 -8.26
C PRO A 749 14.33 -12.54 -9.15
N THR A 750 15.66 -12.53 -9.17
CA THR A 750 16.44 -13.54 -9.86
C THR A 750 15.95 -14.95 -9.48
N ASN A 751 15.37 -15.66 -10.47
CA ASN A 751 14.82 -17.02 -10.39
C ASN A 751 13.40 -17.16 -9.79
N LEU A 752 12.40 -16.53 -10.43
CA LEU A 752 11.00 -16.92 -10.21
C LEU A 752 10.73 -18.30 -10.83
N ASN A 753 10.16 -19.22 -10.06
CA ASN A 753 9.71 -20.53 -10.57
C ASN A 753 8.23 -20.53 -10.91
N LEU A 754 7.91 -20.96 -12.12
CA LEU A 754 6.59 -21.24 -12.65
C LEU A 754 6.50 -22.73 -12.99
N TYR A 755 5.30 -23.32 -12.96
CA TYR A 755 5.13 -24.70 -13.40
C TYR A 755 5.05 -24.78 -14.94
N ASP A 756 3.90 -24.38 -15.49
CA ASP A 756 3.70 -24.17 -16.92
C ASP A 756 3.50 -22.67 -17.18
N LEU A 757 3.99 -22.18 -18.32
CA LEU A 757 3.81 -20.79 -18.75
C LEU A 757 3.24 -20.75 -20.17
N THR A 758 2.15 -20.02 -20.37
CA THR A 758 1.65 -19.65 -21.70
C THR A 758 1.73 -18.15 -21.89
N VAL A 759 2.31 -17.71 -23.00
CA VAL A 759 2.36 -16.31 -23.42
C VAL A 759 1.52 -16.15 -24.68
N ASP A 760 0.45 -15.36 -24.57
CA ASP A 760 -0.49 -15.06 -25.64
C ASP A 760 -0.72 -13.55 -25.73
N ILE A 761 0.04 -12.85 -26.57
CA ILE A 761 -0.07 -11.40 -26.74
C ILE A 761 -0.73 -11.12 -28.09
N THR A 762 -2.02 -10.78 -28.06
CA THR A 762 -2.83 -10.56 -29.27
C THR A 762 -2.93 -9.07 -29.63
N ALA A 763 -2.56 -8.72 -30.86
CA ALA A 763 -2.81 -7.39 -31.44
C ALA A 763 -4.09 -7.40 -32.29
N THR A 764 -4.99 -6.42 -32.10
CA THR A 764 -6.24 -6.33 -32.87
C THR A 764 -6.02 -5.67 -34.25
N ALA A 765 -6.71 -6.19 -35.29
CA ALA A 765 -6.46 -5.93 -36.72
C ALA A 765 -6.89 -4.53 -37.26
N ALA A 766 -7.16 -3.55 -36.39
CA ALA A 766 -7.78 -2.28 -36.79
C ALA A 766 -6.79 -1.16 -37.19
N CYS A 767 -5.46 -1.35 -37.04
CA CYS A 767 -4.48 -0.35 -37.47
C CYS A 767 -4.11 -0.58 -38.95
N SER A 768 -4.57 0.24 -39.89
CA SER A 768 -4.12 0.16 -41.29
C SER A 768 -2.78 0.89 -41.46
N GLY A 769 -1.66 0.17 -41.37
CA GLY A 769 -0.31 0.76 -41.51
C GLY A 769 0.79 -0.15 -40.99
N ILE A 770 1.99 -0.03 -41.56
CA ILE A 770 3.08 -1.02 -41.56
C ILE A 770 3.86 -1.13 -40.22
N ASP A 771 3.28 -0.79 -39.07
CA ASP A 771 3.98 -0.81 -37.78
C ASP A 771 3.15 -1.46 -36.65
N TYR A 772 2.82 -2.75 -36.83
CA TYR A 772 2.18 -3.62 -35.84
C TYR A 772 3.13 -4.10 -34.71
N GLN A 773 4.32 -3.50 -34.57
CA GLN A 773 5.45 -3.93 -33.75
C GLN A 773 5.36 -3.56 -32.24
N GLY A 774 4.18 -3.19 -31.73
CA GLY A 774 4.05 -2.46 -30.45
C GLY A 774 3.73 -3.26 -29.19
N ALA A 775 2.93 -4.34 -29.28
CA ALA A 775 2.52 -5.11 -28.10
C ALA A 775 3.57 -6.18 -27.79
N ALA A 776 4.22 -6.06 -26.63
CA ALA A 776 5.24 -6.98 -26.18
C ALA A 776 5.04 -7.33 -24.71
N LEU A 777 5.49 -8.52 -24.34
CA LEU A 777 5.85 -8.86 -22.98
C LEU A 777 7.29 -8.38 -22.74
N GLU A 778 7.49 -7.50 -21.77
CA GLU A 778 8.82 -7.02 -21.37
C GLU A 778 9.23 -7.74 -20.08
N ILE A 779 10.27 -8.56 -20.15
CA ILE A 779 10.92 -9.10 -18.95
C ILE A 779 12.03 -8.12 -18.58
N VAL A 780 12.00 -7.58 -17.36
CA VAL A 780 12.99 -6.58 -16.93
C VAL A 780 14.42 -7.12 -17.13
N SER A 781 15.31 -6.28 -17.64
CA SER A 781 16.67 -6.70 -18.00
C SER A 781 17.44 -7.17 -16.77
N GLY A 782 17.90 -8.43 -16.80
CA GLY A 782 18.57 -9.08 -15.68
C GLY A 782 17.70 -10.13 -14.99
N ASP A 783 16.39 -10.11 -15.24
CA ASP A 783 15.46 -11.05 -14.64
C ASP A 783 15.44 -12.38 -15.37
N THR A 784 15.10 -13.39 -14.61
CA THR A 784 15.15 -14.78 -15.03
C THR A 784 13.90 -15.51 -14.56
N ILE A 785 13.13 -16.03 -15.52
CA ILE A 785 11.94 -16.84 -15.28
C ILE A 785 12.32 -18.30 -15.50
N THR A 786 12.10 -19.15 -14.50
CA THR A 786 12.26 -20.60 -14.63
C THR A 786 10.89 -21.25 -14.76
N VAL A 787 10.67 -21.97 -15.85
CA VAL A 787 9.48 -22.79 -16.12
C VAL A 787 9.88 -24.23 -15.85
N GLU A 788 9.36 -24.82 -14.79
CA GLU A 788 9.70 -26.16 -14.33
C GLU A 788 9.19 -27.26 -15.27
N HIS A 789 8.20 -26.94 -16.10
CA HIS A 789 7.56 -27.84 -17.03
C HIS A 789 7.47 -27.17 -18.42
N ASP A 790 6.29 -26.92 -18.99
CA ASP A 790 6.17 -26.53 -20.40
C ASP A 790 6.01 -25.02 -20.62
N LEU A 791 6.71 -24.50 -21.65
CA LEU A 791 6.55 -23.13 -22.16
C LEU A 791 5.78 -23.16 -23.49
N THR A 792 4.65 -22.48 -23.53
CA THR A 792 3.87 -22.27 -24.76
C THR A 792 3.90 -20.80 -25.19
N LEU A 793 4.26 -20.55 -26.44
CA LEU A 793 4.29 -19.22 -27.06
C LEU A 793 3.28 -19.20 -28.20
N THR A 794 2.20 -18.44 -28.05
CA THR A 794 1.09 -18.44 -29.02
C THR A 794 1.09 -17.21 -29.91
N ASN A 795 1.22 -16.01 -29.34
CA ASN A 795 1.13 -14.74 -30.08
C ASN A 795 2.07 -13.66 -29.51
N GLY A 796 2.56 -12.76 -30.39
CA GLY A 796 3.25 -11.52 -30.03
C GLY A 796 4.75 -11.65 -29.76
N LYS A 797 5.31 -10.71 -28.97
CA LYS A 797 6.77 -10.50 -28.83
C LYS A 797 7.20 -10.59 -27.37
N ILE A 798 8.35 -11.20 -27.10
CA ILE A 798 8.98 -11.17 -25.76
C ILE A 798 10.32 -10.43 -25.86
N ASN A 799 10.44 -9.34 -25.13
CA ASN A 799 11.64 -8.51 -25.08
C ASN A 799 12.38 -8.71 -23.77
N SER A 800 13.72 -8.67 -23.87
CA SER A 800 14.64 -8.62 -22.75
C SER A 800 14.54 -9.84 -21.82
N GLY A 801 15.42 -9.93 -20.81
CA GLY A 801 15.43 -11.03 -19.85
C GLY A 801 15.79 -12.42 -20.39
N GLN A 802 15.62 -13.43 -19.52
CA GLN A 802 15.89 -14.83 -19.83
C GLN A 802 14.74 -15.74 -19.35
N ILE A 803 14.36 -16.71 -20.18
CA ILE A 803 13.43 -17.78 -19.80
C ILE A 803 14.19 -19.11 -19.80
N LEU A 804 14.16 -19.82 -18.69
CA LEU A 804 14.66 -21.20 -18.56
C LEU A 804 13.47 -22.15 -18.59
N VAL A 805 13.57 -23.22 -19.37
CA VAL A 805 12.50 -24.21 -19.56
C VAL A 805 13.03 -25.60 -19.31
N ASN A 806 12.52 -26.24 -18.26
CA ASN A 806 12.89 -27.60 -17.89
C ASN A 806 12.14 -28.66 -18.71
N GLY A 807 10.95 -28.37 -19.23
CA GLY A 807 10.13 -29.25 -20.06
C GLY A 807 10.20 -28.89 -21.54
N ASN A 808 9.05 -28.90 -22.20
CA ASN A 808 8.87 -28.71 -23.63
C ASN A 808 8.74 -27.22 -24.00
N LEU A 809 9.13 -26.91 -25.23
CA LEU A 809 8.90 -25.61 -25.86
C LEU A 809 7.89 -25.79 -27.00
N ASP A 810 6.71 -25.21 -26.87
CA ASP A 810 5.67 -25.22 -27.90
C ASP A 810 5.45 -23.81 -28.46
N VAL A 811 5.72 -23.63 -29.75
CA VAL A 811 5.56 -22.35 -30.45
C VAL A 811 4.44 -22.49 -31.45
N GLN A 812 3.29 -21.93 -31.11
CA GLN A 812 2.07 -22.03 -31.88
C GLN A 812 1.83 -20.76 -32.72
N CYS A 813 0.98 -20.88 -33.73
CA CYS A 813 0.52 -19.77 -34.57
C CYS A 813 -0.91 -20.09 -35.02
N PRO A 814 -1.91 -19.94 -34.13
CA PRO A 814 -3.27 -20.40 -34.36
C PRO A 814 -3.94 -19.76 -35.59
N ASN A 815 -3.55 -18.53 -35.92
CA ASN A 815 -4.09 -17.75 -37.05
C ASN A 815 -3.04 -17.55 -38.15
N ALA A 816 -2.52 -18.64 -38.73
CA ALA A 816 -1.46 -18.61 -39.75
C ALA A 816 -1.76 -17.73 -41.00
N THR A 817 -3.02 -17.41 -41.28
CA THR A 817 -3.42 -16.49 -42.36
C THR A 817 -3.18 -15.01 -42.04
N GLN A 818 -2.95 -14.66 -40.77
CA GLN A 818 -2.60 -13.33 -40.32
C GLN A 818 -1.25 -13.40 -39.61
N LEU A 819 -0.14 -13.30 -40.36
CA LEU A 819 1.23 -13.33 -39.82
C LEU A 819 1.46 -12.36 -38.64
N LEU A 820 0.65 -11.31 -38.52
CA LEU A 820 0.68 -10.33 -37.44
C LEU A 820 0.09 -10.83 -36.11
N GLN A 821 -0.56 -12.00 -36.10
CA GLN A 821 -1.12 -12.71 -34.94
C GLN A 821 -0.41 -14.05 -34.69
N CYS A 822 0.91 -14.06 -34.84
CA CYS A 822 1.76 -15.17 -34.46
C CYS A 822 2.93 -14.62 -33.64
N PRO A 823 3.71 -15.48 -32.97
CA PRO A 823 4.92 -15.03 -32.30
C PRO A 823 5.82 -14.37 -33.34
N ASN A 824 6.26 -13.13 -33.10
CA ASN A 824 6.82 -12.25 -34.12
C ASN A 824 8.19 -11.65 -33.73
N GLY A 825 9.03 -12.44 -33.06
CA GLY A 825 10.38 -12.02 -32.65
C GLY A 825 10.46 -11.58 -31.19
N GLY A 826 11.46 -10.76 -30.86
CA GLY A 826 11.84 -10.50 -29.47
C GLY A 826 13.32 -10.15 -29.30
N SER A 827 13.74 -9.91 -28.06
CA SER A 827 15.15 -9.93 -27.66
C SER A 827 15.43 -10.88 -26.49
N ALA A 828 14.40 -11.53 -25.94
CA ALA A 828 14.53 -12.47 -24.85
C ALA A 828 15.34 -13.71 -25.25
N ASN A 829 16.17 -14.19 -24.33
CA ASN A 829 16.88 -15.46 -24.50
C ASN A 829 16.04 -16.61 -23.93
N ILE A 830 16.02 -17.75 -24.62
CA ILE A 830 15.38 -18.98 -24.14
C ILE A 830 16.47 -20.03 -23.90
N THR A 831 16.47 -20.64 -22.72
CA THR A 831 17.38 -21.73 -22.37
C THR A 831 16.56 -22.95 -22.00
N MET A 832 16.62 -24.01 -22.80
CA MET A 832 16.07 -25.31 -22.41
C MET A 832 17.07 -25.99 -21.49
N ASN A 833 16.72 -26.19 -20.22
CA ASN A 833 17.59 -26.72 -19.17
C ASN A 833 16.98 -27.96 -18.49
N GLY A 834 17.66 -28.48 -17.46
CA GLY A 834 17.20 -29.65 -16.70
C GLY A 834 17.78 -30.98 -17.19
N SER A 835 17.28 -32.08 -16.62
CA SER A 835 17.83 -33.44 -16.81
C SER A 835 16.89 -34.42 -17.50
N SER A 836 15.69 -33.97 -17.90
CA SER A 836 14.69 -34.77 -18.60
C SER A 836 14.66 -34.43 -20.09
N ASN A 837 14.28 -35.42 -20.90
CA ASN A 837 14.05 -35.18 -22.33
C ASN A 837 12.92 -34.17 -22.52
N ALA A 838 12.98 -33.44 -23.63
CA ALA A 838 11.99 -32.43 -24.00
C ALA A 838 11.79 -32.39 -25.51
N THR A 839 10.74 -31.71 -25.94
CA THR A 839 10.47 -31.47 -27.36
C THR A 839 10.44 -29.98 -27.68
N ILE A 840 10.80 -29.65 -28.92
CA ILE A 840 10.47 -28.36 -29.54
C ILE A 840 9.41 -28.62 -30.61
N ASN A 841 8.23 -28.05 -30.40
CA ASN A 841 7.18 -27.96 -31.42
C ASN A 841 7.14 -26.53 -31.96
N TYR A 842 7.11 -26.38 -33.27
CA TYR A 842 7.23 -25.10 -33.96
C TYR A 842 6.28 -25.03 -35.17
N ALA A 843 5.35 -24.10 -35.14
CA ALA A 843 4.48 -23.80 -36.28
C ALA A 843 5.27 -23.06 -37.37
N SER A 844 5.13 -23.47 -38.64
CA SER A 844 5.93 -22.98 -39.78
C SER A 844 5.83 -21.47 -40.07
N SER A 845 4.87 -20.78 -39.46
CA SER A 845 4.64 -19.33 -39.59
C SER A 845 4.86 -18.55 -38.29
N ALA A 846 5.27 -19.22 -37.21
CA ALA A 846 5.72 -18.54 -36.00
C ALA A 846 7.16 -18.03 -36.19
N ILE A 847 7.57 -17.09 -35.33
CA ILE A 847 8.94 -16.59 -35.20
C ILE A 847 9.25 -16.56 -33.69
N LEU A 848 10.23 -17.36 -33.27
CA LEU A 848 10.73 -17.34 -31.88
C LEU A 848 11.24 -15.95 -31.48
N PRO A 849 11.38 -15.64 -30.17
CA PRO A 849 12.10 -14.47 -29.72
C PRO A 849 13.49 -14.33 -30.38
N GLY A 850 13.89 -13.10 -30.71
CA GLY A 850 15.11 -12.81 -31.47
C GLY A 850 16.43 -12.98 -30.71
N GLY A 851 16.37 -13.34 -29.42
CA GLY A 851 17.54 -13.68 -28.62
C GLY A 851 18.11 -15.06 -28.95
N THR A 852 19.06 -15.50 -28.14
CA THR A 852 19.72 -16.80 -28.30
C THR A 852 18.83 -17.92 -27.74
N LEU A 853 18.66 -19.00 -28.51
CA LEU A 853 18.16 -20.27 -27.97
C LEU A 853 19.34 -21.11 -27.51
N THR A 854 19.32 -21.53 -26.26
CA THR A 854 20.37 -22.36 -25.65
C THR A 854 19.81 -23.72 -25.24
N ILE A 855 20.48 -24.79 -25.63
CA ILE A 855 20.25 -26.14 -25.11
C ILE A 855 21.31 -26.43 -24.05
N ASP A 856 20.87 -26.58 -22.81
CA ASP A 856 21.70 -26.92 -21.65
C ASP A 856 21.07 -28.06 -20.83
N LYS A 857 20.82 -29.17 -21.51
CA LYS A 857 20.12 -30.35 -20.98
C LYS A 857 21.13 -31.42 -20.59
N SER A 858 21.68 -31.33 -19.39
CA SER A 858 22.78 -32.21 -18.97
C SER A 858 22.39 -33.70 -19.04
N SER A 859 22.98 -34.45 -19.98
CA SER A 859 22.71 -35.87 -20.24
C SER A 859 21.29 -36.21 -20.75
N ALA A 860 20.56 -35.25 -21.30
CA ALA A 860 19.23 -35.45 -21.88
C ALA A 860 19.17 -34.97 -23.34
N GLN A 861 18.08 -35.30 -24.01
CA GLN A 861 17.83 -35.01 -25.42
C GLN A 861 16.66 -34.04 -25.60
N VAL A 862 16.78 -33.16 -26.59
CA VAL A 862 15.70 -32.30 -27.08
C VAL A 862 15.33 -32.73 -28.49
N ASP A 863 14.10 -33.20 -28.68
CA ASP A 863 13.59 -33.69 -29.95
C ASP A 863 12.84 -32.60 -30.72
N LEU A 864 13.21 -32.36 -31.97
CA LEU A 864 12.33 -31.63 -32.88
C LEU A 864 11.13 -32.52 -33.24
N VAL A 865 9.92 -31.97 -33.13
CA VAL A 865 8.69 -32.64 -33.57
C VAL A 865 7.99 -31.93 -34.75
N SER A 866 8.61 -30.86 -35.26
CA SER A 866 8.22 -30.15 -36.48
C SER A 866 9.45 -29.52 -37.15
N ASN A 867 9.28 -29.04 -38.39
CA ASN A 867 10.32 -28.26 -39.06
C ASN A 867 10.56 -26.94 -38.31
N PHE A 868 11.83 -26.59 -38.13
CA PHE A 868 12.27 -25.49 -37.29
C PHE A 868 13.09 -24.48 -38.11
N GLU A 869 12.74 -23.19 -38.03
CA GLU A 869 13.40 -22.14 -38.81
C GLU A 869 13.68 -20.88 -37.98
N PHE A 870 14.97 -20.54 -37.81
CA PHE A 870 15.41 -19.23 -37.35
C PHE A 870 15.66 -18.31 -38.53
N ASN A 871 14.63 -17.54 -38.86
CA ASN A 871 14.65 -16.61 -40.00
C ASN A 871 15.01 -15.16 -39.62
N SER A 872 15.06 -14.82 -38.33
CA SER A 872 15.28 -13.45 -37.85
C SER A 872 16.76 -13.13 -37.65
N ALA A 873 17.17 -11.90 -38.03
CA ALA A 873 18.54 -11.43 -37.82
C ALA A 873 18.86 -11.35 -36.33
N GLY A 874 19.93 -12.03 -35.89
CA GLY A 874 20.38 -12.03 -34.48
C GLY A 874 20.10 -13.33 -33.70
N GLN A 875 19.27 -14.24 -34.21
CA GLN A 875 18.97 -15.52 -33.53
C GLN A 875 20.10 -16.54 -33.67
N SER A 876 20.86 -16.76 -32.60
CA SER A 876 21.88 -17.81 -32.53
C SER A 876 21.37 -19.04 -31.78
N LEU A 877 21.89 -20.21 -32.13
CA LEU A 877 21.66 -21.47 -31.39
C LEU A 877 22.94 -21.87 -30.66
N ASN A 878 22.85 -22.04 -29.34
CA ASN A 878 23.94 -22.56 -28.51
C ASN A 878 23.58 -23.92 -27.94
N ILE A 879 24.53 -24.85 -27.94
CA ILE A 879 24.42 -26.15 -27.27
C ILE A 879 25.57 -26.24 -26.28
N LEU A 880 25.23 -26.03 -25.01
CA LEU A 880 26.16 -26.09 -23.88
C LEU A 880 26.23 -27.51 -23.30
N SER A 881 25.12 -28.25 -23.29
CA SER A 881 25.07 -29.65 -22.88
C SER A 881 23.83 -30.35 -23.43
N GLY A 882 23.90 -31.67 -23.66
CA GLY A 882 22.79 -32.47 -24.19
C GLY A 882 22.78 -32.63 -25.71
N ILE A 883 21.78 -33.34 -26.22
CA ILE A 883 21.64 -33.65 -27.65
C ILE A 883 20.42 -32.91 -28.20
N LEU A 884 20.57 -32.15 -29.28
CA LEU A 884 19.46 -31.70 -30.11
C LEU A 884 19.26 -32.69 -31.26
N ASP A 885 18.13 -33.41 -31.29
CA ASP A 885 17.81 -34.39 -32.34
C ASP A 885 16.87 -33.80 -33.39
N THR A 886 17.37 -33.78 -34.62
CA THR A 886 16.68 -33.27 -35.81
C THR A 886 16.40 -34.38 -36.84
N THR A 887 16.55 -35.65 -36.48
CA THR A 887 16.56 -36.82 -37.38
C THR A 887 15.41 -36.87 -38.40
N ASN A 888 14.21 -36.41 -38.02
CA ASN A 888 13.01 -36.46 -38.86
C ASN A 888 12.55 -35.10 -39.43
N TYR A 889 13.21 -34.00 -39.07
CA TYR A 889 12.71 -32.64 -39.35
C TYR A 889 13.81 -31.73 -39.88
N THR A 890 13.41 -30.75 -40.68
CA THR A 890 14.33 -29.75 -41.23
C THR A 890 14.63 -28.68 -40.18
N MET A 891 15.90 -28.31 -40.03
CA MET A 891 16.36 -27.19 -39.21
C MET A 891 17.07 -26.16 -40.10
N THR A 892 16.61 -24.91 -40.07
CA THR A 892 17.22 -23.80 -40.83
C THR A 892 17.64 -22.70 -39.86
N ILE A 893 18.91 -22.31 -39.87
CA ILE A 893 19.45 -21.26 -38.98
C ILE A 893 20.18 -20.21 -39.80
N ASN A 894 19.69 -18.98 -39.81
CA ASN A 894 20.27 -17.89 -40.62
C ASN A 894 21.48 -17.20 -39.98
N ASN A 895 21.80 -17.47 -38.71
CA ASN A 895 22.92 -16.86 -37.98
C ASN A 895 23.90 -17.93 -37.43
N ASP A 896 24.62 -17.64 -36.35
CA ASP A 896 25.65 -18.52 -35.77
C ASP A 896 25.07 -19.72 -34.98
N VAL A 897 25.81 -20.84 -35.04
CA VAL A 897 25.57 -22.04 -34.23
C VAL A 897 26.83 -22.38 -33.45
N SER A 898 26.69 -22.61 -32.15
CA SER A 898 27.80 -22.95 -31.25
C SER A 898 27.52 -24.23 -30.48
N VAL A 899 28.44 -25.21 -30.59
CA VAL A 899 28.43 -26.46 -29.83
C VAL A 899 29.71 -26.49 -29.00
N THR A 900 29.62 -26.05 -27.74
CA THR A 900 30.80 -25.73 -26.91
C THR A 900 30.90 -26.53 -25.61
N GLY A 901 29.90 -27.34 -25.27
CA GLY A 901 30.00 -28.31 -24.18
C GLY A 901 31.01 -29.42 -24.45
N GLY A 902 31.55 -30.04 -23.40
CA GLY A 902 32.35 -31.27 -23.50
C GLY A 902 31.57 -32.46 -24.09
N GLY A 903 32.04 -33.70 -23.90
CA GLY A 903 31.60 -34.93 -24.61
C GLY A 903 30.13 -35.38 -24.56
N GLY A 904 29.18 -34.52 -24.19
CA GLY A 904 27.73 -34.74 -24.26
C GLY A 904 26.94 -33.63 -24.98
N ALA A 905 27.55 -32.54 -25.47
CA ALA A 905 26.88 -31.53 -26.28
C ALA A 905 26.93 -31.90 -27.77
N ASN A 906 25.78 -32.04 -28.44
CA ASN A 906 25.75 -32.50 -29.83
C ASN A 906 24.47 -32.15 -30.59
N ILE A 907 24.56 -32.17 -31.92
CA ILE A 907 23.40 -32.17 -32.83
C ILE A 907 23.35 -33.53 -33.52
N LEU A 908 22.24 -34.24 -33.40
CA LEU A 908 21.97 -35.48 -34.12
C LEU A 908 21.07 -35.18 -35.32
N CYS A 909 21.54 -35.45 -36.54
CA CYS A 909 20.77 -35.19 -37.75
C CYS A 909 20.83 -36.38 -38.73
N SER A 910 20.56 -37.59 -38.23
CA SER A 910 20.50 -38.82 -39.05
C SER A 910 19.12 -38.98 -39.70
N GLY A 911 18.97 -39.53 -40.92
CA GLY A 911 17.64 -39.82 -41.49
C GLY A 911 17.14 -38.83 -42.56
N THR A 912 15.88 -38.40 -42.50
CA THR A 912 15.24 -37.55 -43.53
C THR A 912 15.30 -36.05 -43.23
N GLY A 913 15.67 -35.66 -42.01
CA GLY A 913 15.88 -34.27 -41.63
C GLY A 913 17.04 -33.63 -42.40
N THR A 914 16.91 -32.34 -42.70
CA THR A 914 17.95 -31.56 -43.40
C THR A 914 18.35 -30.35 -42.56
N TRP A 915 19.62 -29.99 -42.55
CA TRP A 915 20.12 -28.81 -41.83
C TRP A 915 20.78 -27.81 -42.77
N SER A 916 20.45 -26.52 -42.65
CA SER A 916 21.13 -25.42 -43.36
C SER A 916 21.54 -24.30 -42.41
N LEU A 917 22.73 -23.73 -42.64
CA LEU A 917 23.33 -22.68 -41.84
C LEU A 917 23.71 -21.46 -42.69
N GLY A 918 23.31 -20.26 -42.26
CA GLY A 918 23.68 -18.99 -42.87
C GLY A 918 24.90 -18.30 -42.25
N GLY A 919 25.20 -18.56 -40.96
CA GLY A 919 26.30 -17.96 -40.20
C GLY A 919 27.50 -18.89 -39.95
N VAL A 920 28.20 -18.68 -38.83
CA VAL A 920 29.39 -19.43 -38.43
C VAL A 920 29.02 -20.64 -37.57
N LEU A 921 29.57 -21.81 -37.90
CA LEU A 921 29.54 -22.99 -37.04
C LEU A 921 30.79 -23.05 -36.17
N THR A 922 30.62 -23.12 -34.85
CA THR A 922 31.70 -23.38 -33.89
C THR A 922 31.45 -24.70 -33.16
N GLY A 923 32.44 -25.60 -33.14
CA GLY A 923 32.31 -26.96 -32.58
C GLY A 923 32.33 -28.07 -33.65
N SER A 924 32.03 -29.31 -33.26
CA SER A 924 32.02 -30.48 -34.16
C SER A 924 30.76 -31.33 -33.94
N PRO A 925 29.60 -30.95 -34.50
CA PRO A 925 28.38 -31.73 -34.40
C PRO A 925 28.51 -33.06 -35.17
N THR A 926 27.86 -34.12 -34.70
CA THR A 926 27.81 -35.41 -35.41
C THR A 926 26.72 -35.40 -36.48
N CYS A 927 26.94 -34.62 -37.54
CA CYS A 927 26.02 -34.44 -38.65
C CYS A 927 26.61 -34.95 -39.97
N SER A 928 25.79 -35.60 -40.82
CA SER A 928 26.22 -36.05 -42.15
C SER A 928 25.07 -35.94 -43.18
N PRO A 929 25.19 -35.07 -44.20
CA PRO A 929 26.28 -34.12 -44.39
C PRO A 929 26.29 -33.07 -43.27
N THR A 930 27.47 -32.69 -42.81
CA THR A 930 27.65 -31.41 -42.12
C THR A 930 27.21 -30.28 -43.08
N PRO A 931 26.46 -29.28 -42.60
CA PRO A 931 25.82 -28.26 -43.43
C PRO A 931 26.79 -27.49 -44.34
#